data_AF-W5LYA2-F1
#
_entry.id   AF-W5LYA2-F1
#
_cell.length_a   1.000
_cell.length_b   1.000
_cell.length_c   1.000
_cell.angle_alpha   90.00
_cell.angle_beta   90.00
_cell.angle_gamma   90.00
#
_symmetry.space_group_name_H-M   'P 1'
#
loop_
_entity.id
_entity.type
_entity.pdbx_description
1 polymer ?
#
loop_
_entity_poly.entity_id
_entity_poly.type
_entity_poly.pdbx_seq_one_letter_code
_entity_poly.pdbx_strand_id
1 'polypeptide(L)'
;SHYVACMTAILSQVDDTHYRDYIQSFPTRQDLMDYLMETFIIFKDLVRKDVYPQDWTVMAMVQNRVFLRAITQFAETLCQSFLQGINFELQLWNNFFHLSVAFLTQRSLQLETFSPTKRAAILCRYGDMRGVLGATIRDMWNRLGQHKMAFIPDLVGPLLEVTLVPEPELQRLTLPLFYDMMLCEYNIRGNFFKFEDEIIKKLDSEVEGGRGDQQYKLLFQKTLLECNTQHPFLAGHCQQFVTLVTGLMERLLDYRAVMYDDNEAYRMRCTVNLLNFYKEIDRQEMYIRYLHKLRDLHLRYENYTEAAFTLLLHAKLLKWSDEPFSAQMQGFETLHTHRQVKESLYNKIIDYFDKGKMWEEALVLCKELAQQYENEIFDYEMVSAILQVQAKFYQNIMTVLRPSPDYFAVGYYGLGFPSFLRNKVFIHRGREYERREDFELQLLSQFPSAERMKSTAPPTEDIHSSPGQYIQCFTVQPVLVEPAHIRNQSVPDQILDFYKVNKVKCFTYSRPIRKGPKDPDNEFASMWIERTTYETAYKLPDILRWYEVISMDTVTLSPVEVAVETMQSTNEKIARVVRQHRGDARLPVSPMSMLLNGIVDAAVMGGFAKYEKAFFTEEYMRDHPEEKGRILQLQDLIAWQIPLLAEGIELHGQRVTEDLRPFHQRMEECFSQLRSKVEKQYGMRQLPGTGGGRPRSMMTLYKPLSPVS
;
A
#
# COMPACT_ATOMS: atom_id res chain seq x y z
N SER A 1 6.35 28.90 -40.71
CA SER A 1 5.09 29.69 -40.76
C SER A 1 4.73 30.15 -42.18
N HIS A 2 5.60 30.87 -42.91
CA HIS A 2 5.25 31.43 -44.24
C HIS A 2 4.78 30.38 -45.28
N TYR A 3 5.51 29.27 -45.45
CA TYR A 3 5.10 28.20 -46.36
C TYR A 3 3.75 27.57 -46.00
N VAL A 4 3.47 27.43 -44.70
CA VAL A 4 2.19 26.87 -44.21
C VAL A 4 1.06 27.86 -44.45
N ALA A 5 1.29 29.16 -44.26
CA ALA A 5 0.31 30.19 -44.59
C ALA A 5 -0.01 30.22 -46.10
N CYS A 6 1.00 30.08 -46.96
CA CYS A 6 0.80 29.94 -48.42
C CYS A 6 -0.01 28.68 -48.76
N MET A 7 0.31 27.54 -48.17
CA MET A 7 -0.44 26.29 -48.36
C MET A 7 -1.89 26.42 -47.89
N THR A 8 -2.13 26.98 -46.70
CA THR A 8 -3.48 27.25 -46.19
C THR A 8 -4.24 28.21 -47.10
N ALA A 9 -3.59 29.25 -47.62
CA ALA A 9 -4.20 30.18 -48.56
C ALA A 9 -4.61 29.48 -49.86
N ILE A 10 -3.72 28.66 -50.45
CA ILE A 10 -4.03 27.88 -51.65
C ILE A 10 -5.21 26.93 -51.38
N LEU A 11 -5.13 26.10 -50.35
CA LEU A 11 -6.17 25.14 -49.98
C LEU A 11 -7.51 25.83 -49.63
N SER A 12 -7.49 27.08 -49.15
CA SER A 12 -8.71 27.84 -48.88
C SER A 12 -9.49 28.24 -50.14
N GLN A 13 -8.79 28.36 -51.28
CA GLN A 13 -9.40 28.67 -52.59
C GLN A 13 -9.88 27.42 -53.33
N VAL A 14 -9.43 26.23 -52.93
CA VAL A 14 -9.85 24.96 -53.53
C VAL A 14 -11.28 24.65 -53.08
N ASP A 15 -12.21 24.62 -54.03
CA ASP A 15 -13.57 24.14 -53.80
C ASP A 15 -13.74 22.64 -54.11
N ASP A 16 -14.95 22.12 -53.90
CA ASP A 16 -15.21 20.68 -54.02
C ASP A 16 -15.04 20.18 -55.47
N THR A 17 -15.25 21.06 -56.47
CA THR A 17 -14.97 20.75 -57.88
C THR A 17 -13.48 20.70 -58.15
N HIS A 18 -12.70 21.67 -57.65
CA HIS A 18 -11.26 21.67 -57.77
C HIS A 18 -10.61 20.45 -57.10
N TYR A 19 -11.10 20.03 -55.91
CA TYR A 19 -10.62 18.80 -55.27
C TYR A 19 -10.89 17.57 -56.15
N ARG A 20 -12.10 17.44 -56.69
CA ARG A 20 -12.47 16.32 -57.54
C ARG A 20 -11.61 16.25 -58.81
N ASP A 21 -11.46 17.37 -59.50
CA ASP A 21 -10.68 17.44 -60.75
C ASP A 21 -9.20 17.16 -60.49
N TYR A 22 -8.65 17.67 -59.38
CA TYR A 22 -7.28 17.41 -58.98
C TYR A 22 -7.05 15.93 -58.63
N ILE A 23 -7.95 15.30 -57.88
CA ILE A 23 -7.87 13.87 -57.55
C ILE A 23 -7.97 13.00 -58.82
N GLN A 24 -8.79 13.40 -59.80
CA GLN A 24 -8.91 12.70 -61.09
C GLN A 24 -7.68 12.90 -62.00
N SER A 25 -6.85 13.92 -61.75
CA SER A 25 -5.67 14.21 -62.57
C SER A 25 -4.47 13.28 -62.30
N PHE A 26 -4.48 12.52 -61.20
CA PHE A 26 -3.39 11.60 -60.88
C PHE A 26 -3.34 10.43 -61.88
N PRO A 27 -2.18 10.17 -62.51
CA PRO A 27 -2.08 9.21 -63.61
C PRO A 27 -2.18 7.76 -63.13
N THR A 28 -1.77 7.46 -61.89
CA THR A 28 -1.92 6.13 -61.30
C THR A 28 -2.51 6.18 -59.89
N ARG A 29 -3.12 5.06 -59.48
CA ARG A 29 -3.58 4.85 -58.10
C ARG A 29 -2.44 4.95 -57.09
N GLN A 30 -1.23 4.55 -57.47
CA GLN A 30 -0.05 4.63 -56.62
C GLN A 30 0.33 6.09 -56.36
N ASP A 31 0.34 6.94 -57.39
CA ASP A 31 0.65 8.37 -57.23
C ASP A 31 -0.38 9.07 -56.33
N LEU A 32 -1.67 8.71 -56.48
CA LEU A 32 -2.73 9.21 -55.61
C LEU A 32 -2.55 8.75 -54.16
N MET A 33 -2.15 7.49 -53.96
CA MET A 33 -1.89 6.93 -52.64
C MET A 33 -0.72 7.62 -51.95
N ASP A 34 0.40 7.80 -52.66
CA ASP A 34 1.60 8.45 -52.16
C ASP A 34 1.31 9.92 -51.80
N TYR A 35 0.58 10.63 -52.66
CA TYR A 35 0.12 11.99 -52.37
C TYR A 35 -0.74 12.08 -51.10
N LEU A 36 -1.73 11.20 -50.94
CA LEU A 36 -2.59 11.20 -49.75
C LEU A 36 -1.79 10.85 -48.49
N MET A 37 -0.87 9.89 -48.59
CA MET A 37 -0.02 9.47 -47.47
C MET A 37 0.89 10.60 -47.02
N GLU A 38 1.60 11.25 -47.94
CA GLU A 38 2.43 12.42 -47.66
C GLU A 38 1.61 13.57 -47.08
N THR A 39 0.46 13.86 -47.67
CA THR A 39 -0.44 14.92 -47.21
C THR A 39 -0.91 14.67 -45.78
N PHE A 40 -1.31 13.43 -45.44
CA PHE A 40 -1.73 13.10 -44.09
C PHE A 40 -0.60 13.20 -43.07
N ILE A 41 0.60 12.76 -43.44
CA ILE A 41 1.79 12.88 -42.58
C ILE A 41 2.12 14.36 -42.33
N ILE A 42 2.16 15.17 -43.39
CA ILE A 42 2.40 16.62 -43.30
C ILE A 42 1.34 17.28 -42.42
N PHE A 43 0.05 17.03 -42.66
CA PHE A 43 -1.00 17.62 -41.84
C PHE A 43 -0.89 17.20 -40.37
N LYS A 44 -0.59 15.93 -40.10
CA LYS A 44 -0.44 15.41 -38.74
C LYS A 44 0.70 16.12 -38.02
N ASP A 45 1.84 16.32 -38.69
CA ASP A 45 2.99 17.00 -38.12
C ASP A 45 2.73 18.51 -37.90
N LEU A 46 2.04 19.16 -38.84
CA LEU A 46 1.67 20.58 -38.75
C LEU A 46 0.62 20.87 -37.68
N VAL A 47 -0.19 19.87 -37.31
CA VAL A 47 -1.19 19.99 -36.24
C VAL A 47 -0.60 19.62 -34.88
N ARG A 48 0.31 18.64 -34.82
CA ARG A 48 1.01 18.29 -33.57
C ARG A 48 2.00 19.36 -33.11
N LYS A 49 2.63 20.09 -34.04
CA LYS A 49 3.59 21.15 -33.74
C LYS A 49 2.93 22.49 -34.07
N ASP A 50 2.78 23.35 -33.06
CA ASP A 50 2.25 24.71 -33.25
C ASP A 50 3.16 25.48 -34.24
N VAL A 51 2.72 25.61 -35.49
CA VAL A 51 3.46 26.32 -36.56
C VAL A 51 3.44 27.83 -36.34
N TYR A 52 2.36 28.32 -35.72
CA TYR A 52 2.14 29.72 -35.38
C TYR A 52 2.31 29.95 -33.87
N PRO A 53 2.70 31.17 -33.46
CA PRO A 53 2.66 31.56 -32.06
C PRO A 53 1.28 31.35 -31.42
N GLN A 54 1.23 31.03 -30.13
CA GLN A 54 -0.01 30.67 -29.41
C GLN A 54 -1.05 31.81 -29.39
N ASP A 55 -0.61 33.06 -29.46
CA ASP A 55 -1.43 34.25 -29.53
C ASP A 55 -2.10 34.43 -30.90
N TRP A 56 -1.62 33.76 -31.96
CA TRP A 56 -2.16 33.84 -33.31
C TRP A 56 -3.38 32.92 -33.51
N THR A 57 -4.35 33.03 -32.61
CA THR A 57 -5.54 32.16 -32.60
C THR A 57 -6.36 32.25 -33.90
N VAL A 58 -6.43 33.41 -34.53
CA VAL A 58 -7.14 33.57 -35.81
C VAL A 58 -6.48 32.73 -36.91
N MET A 59 -5.15 32.77 -37.02
CA MET A 59 -4.41 32.00 -38.02
C MET A 59 -4.54 30.50 -37.76
N ALA A 60 -4.45 30.07 -36.50
CA ALA A 60 -4.67 28.68 -36.11
C ALA A 60 -6.08 28.19 -36.48
N MET A 61 -7.12 28.99 -36.21
CA MET A 61 -8.51 28.63 -36.53
C MET A 61 -8.77 28.58 -38.05
N VAL A 62 -8.18 29.50 -38.82
CA VAL A 62 -8.27 29.46 -40.29
C VAL A 62 -7.57 28.23 -40.86
N GLN A 63 -6.35 27.93 -40.39
CA GLN A 63 -5.65 26.70 -40.78
C GLN A 63 -6.49 25.47 -40.46
N ASN A 64 -7.01 25.36 -39.24
CA ASN A 64 -7.80 24.20 -38.82
C ASN A 64 -9.08 24.06 -39.64
N ARG A 65 -9.77 25.16 -39.98
CA ARG A 65 -10.96 25.11 -40.84
C ARG A 65 -10.64 24.61 -42.25
N VAL A 66 -9.53 25.06 -42.83
CA VAL A 66 -9.09 24.64 -44.17
C VAL A 66 -8.66 23.17 -44.15
N PHE A 67 -7.92 22.76 -43.13
CA PHE A 67 -7.48 21.36 -42.96
C PHE A 67 -8.68 20.44 -42.75
N LEU A 68 -9.65 20.85 -41.93
CA LEU A 68 -10.90 20.09 -41.74
C LEU A 68 -11.59 19.81 -43.08
N ARG A 69 -11.76 20.84 -43.92
CA ARG A 69 -12.36 20.68 -45.25
C ARG A 69 -11.57 19.70 -46.11
N ALA A 70 -10.25 19.86 -46.19
CA ALA A 70 -9.39 18.97 -46.96
C ALA A 70 -9.48 17.52 -46.46
N ILE A 71 -9.41 17.30 -45.13
CA ILE A 71 -9.54 15.97 -44.51
C ILE A 71 -10.89 15.33 -44.86
N THR A 72 -11.99 16.09 -44.82
CA THR A 72 -13.32 15.56 -45.20
C THR A 72 -13.39 15.15 -46.67
N GLN A 73 -12.78 15.91 -47.59
CA GLN A 73 -12.73 15.56 -49.01
C GLN A 73 -11.85 14.33 -49.27
N PHE A 74 -10.72 14.23 -48.57
CA PHE A 74 -9.85 13.06 -48.66
C PHE A 74 -10.51 11.81 -48.07
N ALA A 75 -11.35 11.94 -47.04
CA ALA A 75 -12.13 10.84 -46.47
C ALA A 75 -13.08 10.21 -47.51
N GLU A 76 -13.75 11.02 -48.33
CA GLU A 76 -14.57 10.53 -49.44
C GLU A 76 -13.74 9.80 -50.50
N THR A 77 -12.57 10.36 -50.84
CA THR A 77 -11.63 9.76 -51.80
C THR A 77 -11.12 8.40 -51.30
N LEU A 78 -10.80 8.28 -50.01
CA LEU A 78 -10.41 7.02 -49.38
C LEU A 78 -11.49 5.95 -49.52
N CYS A 79 -12.75 6.31 -49.28
CA CYS A 79 -13.87 5.39 -49.42
C CYS A 79 -14.05 4.91 -50.87
N GLN A 80 -13.89 5.80 -51.85
CA GLN A 80 -14.12 5.49 -53.26
C GLN A 80 -12.99 4.65 -53.87
N SER A 81 -11.73 4.98 -53.55
CA SER A 81 -10.56 4.43 -54.26
C SER A 81 -9.78 3.37 -53.46
N PHE A 82 -9.94 3.31 -52.13
CA PHE A 82 -9.07 2.53 -51.24
C PHE A 82 -9.81 1.66 -50.20
N LEU A 83 -11.11 1.37 -50.39
CA LEU A 83 -11.92 0.57 -49.46
C LEU A 83 -12.22 -0.85 -49.94
N GLN A 84 -12.32 -1.09 -51.25
CA GLN A 84 -12.90 -2.33 -51.78
C GLN A 84 -11.87 -3.45 -51.99
N GLY A 85 -12.03 -4.58 -51.29
CA GLY A 85 -11.37 -5.86 -51.61
C GLY A 85 -9.84 -5.76 -51.75
N ILE A 86 -9.32 -6.09 -52.93
CA ILE A 86 -7.87 -6.05 -53.26
C ILE A 86 -7.30 -4.61 -53.20
N ASN A 87 -8.16 -3.59 -53.26
CA ASN A 87 -7.77 -2.18 -53.22
C ASN A 87 -7.74 -1.60 -51.79
N PHE A 88 -7.96 -2.41 -50.76
CA PHE A 88 -7.89 -1.94 -49.38
C PHE A 88 -6.44 -1.62 -48.98
N GLU A 89 -6.19 -0.35 -48.60
CA GLU A 89 -4.86 0.11 -48.19
C GLU A 89 -4.80 0.41 -46.69
N LEU A 90 -4.38 -0.58 -45.89
CA LEU A 90 -4.43 -0.48 -44.42
C LEU A 90 -3.64 0.72 -43.88
N GLN A 91 -2.44 0.95 -44.39
CA GLN A 91 -1.55 1.99 -43.85
C GLN A 91 -2.10 3.40 -44.10
N LEU A 92 -2.73 3.62 -45.25
CA LEU A 92 -3.32 4.90 -45.61
C LEU A 92 -4.53 5.22 -44.70
N TRP A 93 -5.41 4.26 -44.47
CA TRP A 93 -6.52 4.39 -43.53
C TRP A 93 -6.04 4.62 -42.09
N ASN A 94 -4.97 3.92 -41.68
CA ASN A 94 -4.38 4.10 -40.37
C ASN A 94 -3.84 5.53 -40.20
N ASN A 95 -3.14 6.05 -41.21
CA ASN A 95 -2.67 7.44 -41.23
C ASN A 95 -3.82 8.46 -41.17
N PHE A 96 -4.94 8.20 -41.84
CA PHE A 96 -6.14 9.03 -41.76
C PHE A 96 -6.70 9.10 -40.33
N PHE A 97 -6.86 7.96 -39.65
CA PHE A 97 -7.35 7.95 -38.27
C PHE A 97 -6.39 8.66 -37.32
N HIS A 98 -5.08 8.41 -37.44
CA HIS A 98 -4.08 9.08 -36.60
C HIS A 98 -4.00 10.59 -36.86
N LEU A 99 -4.16 11.04 -38.11
CA LEU A 99 -4.31 12.45 -38.42
C LEU A 99 -5.55 13.04 -37.76
N SER A 100 -6.69 12.35 -37.88
CA SER A 100 -7.96 12.82 -37.33
C SER A 100 -7.91 12.93 -35.81
N VAL A 101 -7.31 11.94 -35.14
CA VAL A 101 -7.05 11.97 -33.69
C VAL A 101 -6.15 13.15 -33.34
N ALA A 102 -5.00 13.33 -34.01
CA ALA A 102 -4.10 14.44 -33.76
C ALA A 102 -4.79 15.80 -33.95
N PHE A 103 -5.67 15.92 -34.95
CA PHE A 103 -6.46 17.11 -35.18
C PHE A 103 -7.44 17.40 -34.05
N LEU A 104 -8.12 16.39 -33.52
CA LEU A 104 -9.09 16.55 -32.44
C LEU A 104 -8.44 16.81 -31.07
N THR A 105 -7.24 16.27 -30.85
CA THR A 105 -6.55 16.35 -29.56
C THR A 105 -5.59 17.53 -29.44
N GLN A 106 -5.38 18.30 -30.51
CA GLN A 106 -4.50 19.48 -30.51
C GLN A 106 -4.95 20.57 -29.53
N ARG A 107 -4.00 21.33 -28.99
CA ARG A 107 -4.25 22.36 -27.96
C ARG A 107 -5.15 23.49 -28.45
N SER A 108 -5.04 23.90 -29.71
CA SER A 108 -5.84 25.01 -30.25
C SER A 108 -7.34 24.72 -30.32
N LEU A 109 -7.72 23.43 -30.35
CA LEU A 109 -9.14 23.01 -30.36
C LEU A 109 -9.65 22.56 -28.99
N GLN A 110 -8.81 22.56 -27.95
CA GLN A 110 -9.26 22.36 -26.56
C GLN A 110 -9.89 23.64 -26.01
N LEU A 111 -11.09 23.97 -26.52
CA LEU A 111 -11.79 25.22 -26.30
C LEU A 111 -12.06 25.52 -24.81
N GLU A 112 -12.17 24.48 -24.00
CA GLU A 112 -12.33 24.50 -22.55
C GLU A 112 -11.13 25.10 -21.80
N THR A 113 -9.95 25.13 -22.42
CA THR A 113 -8.76 25.75 -21.82
C THR A 113 -8.73 27.27 -22.00
N PHE A 114 -9.56 27.82 -22.90
CA PHE A 114 -9.64 29.26 -23.14
C PHE A 114 -10.66 29.92 -22.21
N SER A 115 -10.49 31.23 -22.00
CA SER A 115 -11.48 32.05 -21.29
C SER A 115 -12.88 31.92 -21.92
N PRO A 116 -13.98 32.01 -21.14
CA PRO A 116 -15.34 31.91 -21.66
C PRO A 116 -15.63 32.86 -22.83
N THR A 117 -15.14 34.10 -22.79
CA THR A 117 -15.32 35.11 -23.85
C THR A 117 -14.64 34.70 -25.15
N LYS A 118 -13.39 34.24 -25.07
CA LYS A 118 -12.63 33.76 -26.24
C LYS A 118 -13.28 32.52 -26.85
N ARG A 119 -13.71 31.57 -26.01
CA ARG A 119 -14.45 30.37 -26.43
C ARG A 119 -15.74 30.74 -27.17
N ALA A 120 -16.56 31.63 -26.62
CA ALA A 120 -17.79 32.07 -27.25
C ALA A 120 -17.56 32.75 -28.61
N ALA A 121 -16.53 33.60 -28.72
CA ALA A 121 -16.18 34.25 -29.98
C ALA A 121 -15.71 33.26 -31.06
N ILE A 122 -14.92 32.26 -30.68
CA ILE A 122 -14.48 31.19 -31.60
C ILE A 122 -15.68 30.39 -32.08
N LEU A 123 -16.53 29.92 -31.16
CA LEU A 123 -17.72 29.12 -31.49
C LEU A 123 -18.70 29.90 -32.38
N CYS A 124 -18.90 31.20 -32.12
CA CYS A 124 -19.76 32.06 -32.94
C CYS A 124 -19.25 32.20 -34.38
N ARG A 125 -17.93 32.28 -34.58
CA ARG A 125 -17.33 32.53 -35.90
C ARG A 125 -17.03 31.26 -36.70
N TYR A 126 -16.64 30.18 -36.02
CA TYR A 126 -16.11 28.97 -36.66
C TYR A 126 -16.93 27.70 -36.37
N GLY A 127 -17.83 27.73 -35.38
CA GLY A 127 -18.44 26.52 -34.84
C GLY A 127 -17.46 25.65 -34.05
N ASP A 128 -17.93 24.50 -33.56
CA ASP A 128 -17.03 23.48 -33.00
C ASP A 128 -16.63 22.49 -34.11
N MET A 129 -15.39 22.62 -34.56
CA MET A 129 -14.83 21.77 -35.61
C MET A 129 -14.71 20.30 -35.16
N ARG A 130 -14.68 20.04 -33.85
CA ARG A 130 -14.46 18.71 -33.30
C ARG A 130 -15.63 17.77 -33.58
N GLY A 131 -16.86 18.25 -33.45
CA GLY A 131 -18.07 17.47 -33.77
C GLY A 131 -18.15 17.06 -35.24
N VAL A 132 -17.75 17.96 -36.15
CA VAL A 132 -17.74 17.70 -37.61
C VAL A 132 -16.79 16.56 -37.96
N LEU A 133 -15.53 16.64 -37.51
CA LEU A 133 -14.56 15.58 -37.78
C LEU A 133 -14.88 14.29 -37.00
N GLY A 134 -15.45 14.39 -35.81
CA GLY A 134 -15.97 13.25 -35.05
C GLY A 134 -17.04 12.47 -35.82
N ALA A 135 -17.94 13.17 -36.52
CA ALA A 135 -18.92 12.54 -37.41
C ALA A 135 -18.25 11.83 -38.58
N THR A 136 -17.22 12.45 -39.19
CA THR A 136 -16.43 11.82 -40.26
C THR A 136 -15.72 10.56 -39.76
N ILE A 137 -15.09 10.57 -38.57
CA ILE A 137 -14.46 9.38 -37.98
C ILE A 137 -15.48 8.24 -37.83
N ARG A 138 -16.66 8.54 -37.28
CA ARG A 138 -17.75 7.55 -37.13
C ARG A 138 -18.17 6.97 -38.48
N ASP A 139 -18.38 7.82 -39.47
CA ASP A 139 -18.85 7.39 -40.80
C ASP A 139 -17.78 6.55 -41.52
N MET A 140 -16.51 6.96 -41.42
CA MET A 140 -15.36 6.22 -41.95
C MET A 140 -15.22 4.85 -41.27
N TRP A 141 -15.34 4.80 -39.93
CA TRP A 141 -15.31 3.55 -39.18
C TRP A 141 -16.43 2.59 -39.60
N ASN A 142 -17.65 3.08 -39.74
CA ASN A 142 -18.80 2.27 -40.14
C ASN A 142 -18.65 1.68 -41.55
N ARG A 143 -17.96 2.38 -42.46
CA ARG A 143 -17.71 1.91 -43.83
C ARG A 143 -16.65 0.81 -43.94
N LEU A 144 -15.78 0.64 -42.94
CA LEU A 144 -14.71 -0.38 -42.97
C LEU A 144 -15.22 -1.82 -43.04
N GLY A 145 -16.46 -2.11 -42.60
CA GLY A 145 -17.03 -3.45 -42.64
C GLY A 145 -16.12 -4.49 -41.97
N GLN A 146 -15.69 -5.51 -42.72
CA GLN A 146 -14.83 -6.59 -42.22
C GLN A 146 -13.39 -6.14 -41.91
N HIS A 147 -12.94 -5.00 -42.45
CA HIS A 147 -11.59 -4.49 -42.25
C HIS A 147 -11.38 -3.86 -40.86
N LYS A 148 -12.45 -3.61 -40.08
CA LYS A 148 -12.37 -3.05 -38.72
C LYS A 148 -11.39 -3.80 -37.81
N MET A 149 -11.34 -5.12 -37.95
CA MET A 149 -10.48 -5.99 -37.13
C MET A 149 -8.98 -5.84 -37.41
N ALA A 150 -8.59 -5.22 -38.53
CA ALA A 150 -7.19 -4.87 -38.78
C ALA A 150 -6.70 -3.66 -37.96
N PHE A 151 -7.62 -2.89 -37.39
CA PHE A 151 -7.31 -1.70 -36.57
C PHE A 151 -7.45 -1.96 -35.06
N ILE A 152 -7.94 -3.14 -34.64
CA ILE A 152 -8.09 -3.53 -33.24
C ILE A 152 -6.90 -4.43 -32.88
N PRO A 153 -6.08 -4.09 -31.88
CA PRO A 153 -6.31 -3.07 -30.84
C PRO A 153 -5.72 -1.68 -31.12
N ASP A 154 -4.88 -1.50 -32.13
CA ASP A 154 -4.02 -0.30 -32.29
C ASP A 154 -4.75 1.06 -32.29
N LEU A 155 -6.01 1.10 -32.75
CA LEU A 155 -6.81 2.33 -32.80
C LEU A 155 -7.56 2.64 -31.48
N VAL A 156 -7.60 1.70 -30.54
CA VAL A 156 -8.29 1.87 -29.24
C VAL A 156 -7.72 3.05 -28.45
N GLY A 157 -6.39 3.11 -28.29
CA GLY A 157 -5.72 4.21 -27.59
C GLY A 157 -5.97 5.58 -28.23
N PRO A 158 -5.69 5.76 -29.53
CA PRO A 158 -5.97 7.00 -30.23
C PRO A 158 -7.44 7.46 -30.14
N LEU A 159 -8.42 6.54 -30.23
CA LEU A 159 -9.83 6.92 -30.05
C LEU A 159 -10.16 7.26 -28.60
N LEU A 160 -9.49 6.63 -27.62
CA LEU A 160 -9.65 6.99 -26.22
C LEU A 160 -9.19 8.43 -25.94
N GLU A 161 -8.10 8.88 -26.56
CA GLU A 161 -7.69 10.29 -26.46
C GLU A 161 -8.79 11.23 -26.95
N VAL A 162 -9.52 10.84 -28.00
CA VAL A 162 -10.62 11.62 -28.59
C VAL A 162 -11.85 11.60 -27.69
N THR A 163 -12.25 10.45 -27.15
CA THR A 163 -13.42 10.36 -26.26
C THR A 163 -13.19 11.09 -24.94
N LEU A 164 -11.95 11.22 -24.50
CA LEU A 164 -11.57 11.97 -23.29
C LEU A 164 -11.58 13.50 -23.48
N VAL A 165 -11.73 14.00 -24.71
CA VAL A 165 -11.95 15.44 -24.96
C VAL A 165 -13.34 15.83 -24.42
N PRO A 166 -13.46 16.87 -23.57
CA PRO A 166 -14.72 17.25 -22.92
C PRO A 166 -15.64 18.05 -23.86
N GLU A 167 -16.01 17.44 -24.99
CA GLU A 167 -16.94 17.97 -25.99
C GLU A 167 -18.10 16.97 -26.18
N PRO A 168 -19.33 17.32 -25.75
CA PRO A 168 -20.45 16.37 -25.71
C PRO A 168 -20.84 15.75 -27.06
N GLU A 169 -20.80 16.51 -28.15
CA GLU A 169 -21.21 16.00 -29.46
C GLU A 169 -20.20 14.98 -29.99
N LEU A 170 -18.91 15.28 -29.87
CA LEU A 170 -17.81 14.37 -30.19
C LEU A 170 -17.91 13.09 -29.38
N GLN A 171 -18.06 13.19 -28.05
CA GLN A 171 -18.20 12.02 -27.18
C GLN A 171 -19.40 11.15 -27.58
N ARG A 172 -20.55 11.76 -27.89
CA ARG A 172 -21.75 11.06 -28.35
C ARG A 172 -21.52 10.31 -29.66
N LEU A 173 -20.66 10.82 -30.54
CA LEU A 173 -20.36 10.23 -31.84
C LEU A 173 -19.29 9.13 -31.77
N THR A 174 -18.30 9.25 -30.87
CA THR A 174 -17.13 8.38 -30.82
C THR A 174 -17.21 7.28 -29.76
N LEU A 175 -17.88 7.49 -28.62
CA LEU A 175 -18.05 6.45 -27.59
C LEU A 175 -18.73 5.16 -28.09
N PRO A 176 -19.78 5.22 -28.94
CA PRO A 176 -20.39 4.01 -29.49
C PRO A 176 -19.43 3.16 -30.33
N LEU A 177 -18.34 3.73 -30.84
CA LEU A 177 -17.34 2.99 -31.62
C LEU A 177 -16.63 1.93 -30.78
N PHE A 178 -16.45 2.17 -29.47
CA PHE A 178 -15.91 1.17 -28.55
C PHE A 178 -16.82 -0.06 -28.43
N TYR A 179 -18.13 0.13 -28.39
CA TYR A 179 -19.06 -0.99 -28.40
C TYR A 179 -18.97 -1.78 -29.71
N ASP A 180 -18.86 -1.09 -30.85
CA ASP A 180 -18.70 -1.74 -32.14
C ASP A 180 -17.36 -2.49 -32.26
N MET A 181 -16.27 -1.97 -31.67
CA MET A 181 -14.99 -2.69 -31.56
C MET A 181 -15.12 -3.98 -30.75
N MET A 182 -15.81 -3.94 -29.60
CA MET A 182 -16.11 -5.13 -28.79
C MET A 182 -16.91 -6.15 -29.59
N LEU A 183 -17.95 -5.69 -30.30
CA LEU A 183 -18.80 -6.55 -31.12
C LEU A 183 -18.02 -7.19 -32.27
N CYS A 184 -17.16 -6.43 -32.95
CA CYS A 184 -16.31 -6.94 -34.03
C CYS A 184 -15.35 -8.03 -33.54
N GLU A 185 -14.66 -7.80 -32.43
CA GLU A 185 -13.73 -8.79 -31.88
C GLU A 185 -14.47 -10.04 -31.38
N TYR A 186 -15.59 -9.85 -30.69
CA TYR A 186 -16.42 -10.95 -30.19
C TYR A 186 -16.97 -11.83 -31.31
N ASN A 187 -17.44 -11.24 -32.41
CA ASN A 187 -17.97 -12.01 -33.54
C ASN A 187 -16.92 -12.87 -34.24
N ILE A 188 -15.63 -12.49 -34.19
CA ILE A 188 -14.54 -13.28 -34.80
C ILE A 188 -13.93 -14.28 -33.82
N ARG A 189 -13.72 -13.88 -32.55
CA ARG A 189 -12.91 -14.64 -31.58
C ARG A 189 -13.73 -15.29 -30.46
N GLY A 190 -15.00 -14.92 -30.31
CA GLY A 190 -15.85 -15.32 -29.18
C GLY A 190 -15.53 -14.61 -27.86
N ASN A 191 -14.62 -13.63 -27.87
CA ASN A 191 -14.24 -12.76 -26.74
C ASN A 191 -13.67 -11.44 -27.30
N PHE A 192 -13.46 -10.43 -26.44
CA PHE A 192 -12.85 -9.15 -26.80
C PHE A 192 -11.62 -8.81 -25.94
N PHE A 193 -10.82 -9.82 -25.57
CA PHE A 193 -9.73 -9.62 -24.61
C PHE A 193 -8.64 -8.68 -25.09
N LYS A 194 -8.38 -8.56 -26.41
CA LYS A 194 -7.39 -7.61 -26.92
C LYS A 194 -7.87 -6.17 -26.79
N PHE A 195 -9.13 -5.91 -27.16
CA PHE A 195 -9.76 -4.62 -26.94
C PHE A 195 -9.78 -4.25 -25.46
N GLU A 196 -10.17 -5.18 -24.58
CA GLU A 196 -10.21 -4.95 -23.14
C GLU A 196 -8.82 -4.62 -22.57
N ASP A 197 -7.79 -5.40 -22.92
CA ASP A 197 -6.42 -5.16 -22.45
C ASP A 197 -5.91 -3.78 -22.90
N GLU A 198 -6.16 -3.40 -24.15
CA GLU A 198 -5.71 -2.12 -24.69
C GLU A 198 -6.45 -0.93 -24.06
N ILE A 199 -7.78 -1.02 -23.85
CA ILE A 199 -8.54 0.01 -23.13
C ILE A 199 -7.96 0.20 -21.73
N ILE A 200 -7.75 -0.88 -20.97
CA ILE A 200 -7.21 -0.81 -19.61
C ILE A 200 -5.83 -0.14 -19.60
N LYS A 201 -4.96 -0.53 -20.53
CA LYS A 201 -3.60 0.00 -20.65
C LYS A 201 -3.58 1.49 -20.95
N LYS A 202 -4.39 1.92 -21.91
CA LYS A 202 -4.43 3.32 -22.36
C LYS A 202 -5.18 4.21 -21.38
N LEU A 203 -6.22 3.70 -20.73
CA LEU A 203 -6.95 4.46 -19.73
C LEU A 203 -6.09 4.79 -18.51
N ASP A 204 -5.24 3.86 -18.07
CA ASP A 204 -4.25 4.11 -17.03
C ASP A 204 -3.35 5.32 -17.37
N SER A 205 -2.74 5.32 -18.56
CA SER A 205 -1.84 6.41 -18.97
C SER A 205 -2.56 7.74 -19.19
N GLU A 206 -3.75 7.72 -19.79
CA GLU A 206 -4.48 8.96 -20.10
C GLU A 206 -5.08 9.62 -18.85
N VAL A 207 -5.62 8.82 -17.91
CA VAL A 207 -6.16 9.37 -16.66
C VAL A 207 -5.04 9.90 -15.78
N GLU A 208 -3.92 9.17 -15.66
CA GLU A 208 -2.70 9.66 -14.98
C GLU A 208 -2.18 10.96 -15.63
N GLY A 209 -2.26 11.06 -16.97
CA GLY A 209 -1.91 12.23 -17.76
C GLY A 209 -2.84 13.45 -17.59
N GLY A 210 -3.88 13.35 -16.76
CA GLY A 210 -4.76 14.47 -16.43
C GLY A 210 -6.08 14.51 -17.20
N ARG A 211 -6.38 13.51 -18.04
CA ARG A 211 -7.63 13.46 -18.82
C ARG A 211 -8.74 12.67 -18.11
N GLY A 212 -9.99 12.92 -18.50
CA GLY A 212 -11.16 12.22 -17.96
C GLY A 212 -11.59 12.71 -16.57
N ASP A 213 -12.88 12.55 -16.28
CA ASP A 213 -13.51 12.99 -15.04
C ASP A 213 -14.69 12.07 -14.66
N GLN A 214 -15.38 12.41 -13.56
CA GLN A 214 -16.54 11.66 -13.10
C GLN A 214 -17.70 11.71 -14.12
N GLN A 215 -17.84 12.81 -14.88
CA GLN A 215 -18.88 12.93 -15.89
C GLN A 215 -18.65 11.99 -17.06
N TYR A 216 -17.41 11.91 -17.55
CA TYR A 216 -16.99 10.97 -18.58
C TYR A 216 -17.19 9.52 -18.15
N LYS A 217 -16.89 9.18 -16.89
CA LYS A 217 -17.17 7.83 -16.34
C LYS A 217 -18.65 7.46 -16.46
N LEU A 218 -19.54 8.36 -16.04
CA LEU A 218 -20.99 8.15 -16.12
C LEU A 218 -21.48 8.07 -17.57
N LEU A 219 -20.93 8.91 -18.45
CA LEU A 219 -21.25 8.91 -19.86
C LEU A 219 -20.81 7.60 -20.54
N PHE A 220 -19.58 7.15 -20.31
CA PHE A 220 -19.05 5.88 -20.81
C PHE A 220 -19.93 4.70 -20.40
N GLN A 221 -20.29 4.63 -19.12
CA GLN A 221 -21.19 3.61 -18.58
C GLN A 221 -22.55 3.63 -19.29
N LYS A 222 -23.17 4.82 -19.37
CA LYS A 222 -24.49 4.98 -19.96
C LYS A 222 -24.50 4.56 -21.44
N THR A 223 -23.56 5.09 -22.23
CA THR A 223 -23.52 4.86 -23.68
C THR A 223 -23.30 3.39 -24.03
N LEU A 224 -22.35 2.69 -23.38
CA LEU A 224 -22.10 1.28 -23.68
C LEU A 224 -23.28 0.39 -23.29
N LEU A 225 -23.94 0.67 -22.15
CA LEU A 225 -25.11 -0.10 -21.73
C LEU A 225 -26.32 0.17 -22.64
N GLU A 226 -26.49 1.38 -23.14
CA GLU A 226 -27.53 1.70 -24.15
C GLU A 226 -27.28 0.93 -25.46
N CYS A 227 -26.06 0.92 -25.98
CA CYS A 227 -25.69 0.14 -27.16
C CYS A 227 -25.91 -1.37 -26.98
N ASN A 228 -25.70 -1.86 -25.76
CA ASN A 228 -25.86 -3.27 -25.41
C ASN A 228 -27.29 -3.80 -25.55
N THR A 229 -28.31 -2.94 -25.47
CA THR A 229 -29.72 -3.34 -25.64
C THR A 229 -30.01 -3.97 -27.00
N GLN A 230 -29.16 -3.71 -28.00
CA GLN A 230 -29.31 -4.21 -29.36
C GLN A 230 -28.79 -5.64 -29.55
N HIS A 231 -27.94 -6.16 -28.64
CA HIS A 231 -27.30 -7.48 -28.79
C HIS A 231 -27.32 -8.29 -27.48
N PRO A 232 -28.42 -9.02 -27.20
CA PRO A 232 -28.61 -9.75 -25.94
C PRO A 232 -27.51 -10.79 -25.63
N PHE A 233 -26.89 -11.39 -26.65
CA PHE A 233 -25.85 -12.40 -26.48
C PHE A 233 -24.55 -11.83 -25.87
N LEU A 234 -24.29 -10.54 -26.04
CA LEU A 234 -23.11 -9.85 -25.51
C LEU A 234 -23.38 -9.25 -24.12
N ALA A 235 -24.62 -9.29 -23.63
CA ALA A 235 -25.05 -8.47 -22.52
C ALA A 235 -24.30 -8.74 -21.21
N GLY A 236 -24.09 -10.00 -20.86
CA GLY A 236 -23.34 -10.37 -19.67
C GLY A 236 -21.88 -9.89 -19.72
N HIS A 237 -21.20 -10.14 -20.85
CA HIS A 237 -19.80 -9.74 -21.04
C HIS A 237 -19.64 -8.21 -21.07
N CYS A 238 -20.55 -7.49 -21.74
CA CYS A 238 -20.54 -6.03 -21.78
C CYS A 238 -20.74 -5.42 -20.38
N GLN A 239 -21.69 -5.96 -19.59
CA GLN A 239 -21.94 -5.47 -18.24
C GLN A 239 -20.73 -5.67 -17.32
N GLN A 240 -20.05 -6.82 -17.43
CA GLN A 240 -18.80 -7.09 -16.70
C GLN A 240 -17.70 -6.11 -17.10
N PHE A 241 -17.49 -5.91 -18.41
CA PHE A 241 -16.52 -4.95 -18.93
C PHE A 241 -16.77 -3.51 -18.47
N VAL A 242 -18.02 -3.05 -18.56
CA VAL A 242 -18.40 -1.70 -18.10
C VAL A 242 -18.13 -1.54 -16.61
N THR A 243 -18.48 -2.54 -15.79
CA THR A 243 -18.19 -2.54 -14.34
C THR A 243 -16.68 -2.51 -14.06
N LEU A 244 -15.89 -3.27 -14.83
CA LEU A 244 -14.44 -3.28 -14.72
C LEU A 244 -13.83 -1.91 -15.06
N VAL A 245 -14.17 -1.33 -16.21
CA VAL A 245 -13.58 -0.06 -16.67
C VAL A 245 -14.01 1.10 -15.78
N THR A 246 -15.29 1.16 -15.39
CA THR A 246 -15.78 2.20 -14.47
C THR A 246 -15.13 2.09 -13.09
N GLY A 247 -14.98 0.88 -12.57
CA GLY A 247 -14.27 0.62 -11.31
C GLY A 247 -12.78 0.99 -11.39
N LEU A 248 -12.14 0.79 -12.54
CA LEU A 248 -10.77 1.25 -12.79
C LEU A 248 -10.69 2.78 -12.82
N MET A 249 -11.57 3.45 -13.58
CA MET A 249 -11.61 4.91 -13.68
C MET A 249 -11.80 5.57 -12.32
N GLU A 250 -12.68 5.02 -11.48
CA GLU A 250 -12.92 5.55 -10.14
C GLU A 250 -11.64 5.55 -9.29
N ARG A 251 -10.90 4.43 -9.29
CA ARG A 251 -9.62 4.30 -8.58
C ARG A 251 -8.51 5.16 -9.18
N LEU A 252 -8.46 5.30 -10.51
CA LEU A 252 -7.48 6.17 -11.18
C LEU A 252 -7.74 7.65 -10.92
N LEU A 253 -9.02 8.06 -10.87
CA LEU A 253 -9.41 9.42 -10.50
C LEU A 253 -9.05 9.72 -9.04
N ASP A 254 -9.31 8.78 -8.13
CA ASP A 254 -8.90 8.88 -6.72
C ASP A 254 -7.38 8.99 -6.58
N TYR A 255 -6.64 8.18 -7.33
CA TYR A 255 -5.19 8.23 -7.38
C TYR A 255 -4.68 9.58 -7.89
N ARG A 256 -5.22 10.06 -9.02
CA ARG A 256 -4.85 11.37 -9.60
C ARG A 256 -5.10 12.52 -8.63
N ALA A 257 -6.21 12.50 -7.91
CA ALA A 257 -6.57 13.56 -6.96
C ALA A 257 -5.51 13.73 -5.85
N VAL A 258 -4.80 12.66 -5.49
CA VAL A 258 -3.78 12.67 -4.42
C VAL A 258 -2.33 12.68 -4.93
N MET A 259 -2.09 12.54 -6.24
CA MET A 259 -0.73 12.44 -6.79
C MET A 259 0.18 13.62 -6.43
N TYR A 260 -0.41 14.82 -6.37
CA TYR A 260 0.28 16.08 -6.04
C TYR A 260 0.08 16.51 -4.59
N ASP A 261 -0.55 15.67 -3.77
CA ASP A 261 -0.68 15.91 -2.34
C ASP A 261 0.64 15.58 -1.63
N ASP A 262 1.04 16.39 -0.66
CA ASP A 262 2.20 16.14 0.19
C ASP A 262 1.96 14.97 1.15
N ASN A 263 0.72 14.51 1.26
CA ASN A 263 0.34 13.44 2.15
C ASN A 263 0.83 12.04 1.70
N GLU A 264 1.95 11.61 2.29
CA GLU A 264 2.56 10.28 2.13
C GLU A 264 1.53 9.14 2.22
N ALA A 265 0.70 9.14 3.26
CA ALA A 265 -0.19 8.04 3.59
C ALA A 265 -1.28 7.86 2.54
N TYR A 266 -1.84 8.95 2.04
CA TYR A 266 -2.87 8.91 1.00
C TYR A 266 -2.34 8.41 -0.33
N ARG A 267 -1.15 8.89 -0.75
CA ARG A 267 -0.54 8.42 -2.00
C ARG A 267 -0.23 6.94 -1.98
N MET A 268 0.39 6.46 -0.90
CA MET A 268 0.69 5.03 -0.74
C MET A 268 -0.60 4.20 -0.74
N ARG A 269 -1.64 4.66 -0.05
CA ARG A 269 -2.94 3.97 -0.02
C ARG A 269 -3.61 3.90 -1.39
N CYS A 270 -3.70 5.02 -2.13
CA CYS A 270 -4.29 4.99 -3.48
C CYS A 270 -3.47 4.11 -4.44
N THR A 271 -2.13 4.11 -4.29
CA THR A 271 -1.26 3.20 -5.06
C THR A 271 -1.56 1.73 -4.75
N VAL A 272 -1.73 1.37 -3.47
CA VAL A 272 -2.08 0.01 -3.05
C VAL A 272 -3.50 -0.38 -3.47
N ASN A 273 -4.46 0.56 -3.47
CA ASN A 273 -5.81 0.31 -3.97
C ASN A 273 -5.81 -0.05 -5.47
N LEU A 274 -5.04 0.67 -6.30
CA LEU A 274 -4.86 0.34 -7.71
C LEU A 274 -4.15 -0.99 -7.90
N LEU A 275 -3.09 -1.23 -7.13
CA LEU A 275 -2.34 -2.49 -7.13
C LEU A 275 -3.25 -3.68 -6.78
N ASN A 276 -4.09 -3.58 -5.76
CA ASN A 276 -5.06 -4.62 -5.41
C ASN A 276 -6.08 -4.83 -6.53
N PHE A 277 -6.57 -3.76 -7.15
CA PHE A 277 -7.48 -3.87 -8.29
C PHE A 277 -6.83 -4.60 -9.47
N TYR A 278 -5.62 -4.22 -9.88
CA TYR A 278 -4.90 -4.92 -10.97
C TYR A 278 -4.61 -6.39 -10.67
N LYS A 279 -4.42 -6.72 -9.38
CA LYS A 279 -4.29 -8.12 -8.94
C LYS A 279 -5.63 -8.86 -9.03
N GLU A 280 -6.74 -8.24 -8.64
CA GLU A 280 -8.08 -8.83 -8.72
C GLU A 280 -8.51 -9.12 -10.16
N ILE A 281 -8.13 -8.26 -11.11
CA ILE A 281 -8.43 -8.44 -12.54
C ILE A 281 -7.33 -9.19 -13.31
N ASP A 282 -6.34 -9.76 -12.60
CA ASP A 282 -5.22 -10.55 -13.14
C ASP A 282 -4.41 -9.85 -14.25
N ARG A 283 -4.22 -8.52 -14.13
CA ARG A 283 -3.42 -7.71 -15.07
C ARG A 283 -2.00 -7.54 -14.53
N GLN A 284 -1.18 -8.58 -14.71
CA GLN A 284 0.15 -8.68 -14.13
C GLN A 284 1.12 -7.54 -14.52
N GLU A 285 1.10 -7.09 -15.78
CA GLU A 285 2.00 -6.02 -16.26
C GLU A 285 1.77 -4.71 -15.51
N MET A 286 0.50 -4.31 -15.37
CA MET A 286 0.13 -3.11 -14.61
C MET A 286 0.37 -3.28 -13.12
N TYR A 287 0.06 -4.45 -12.57
CA TYR A 287 0.38 -4.78 -11.19
C TYR A 287 1.87 -4.55 -10.87
N ILE A 288 2.77 -5.08 -11.71
CA ILE A 288 4.22 -4.89 -11.56
C ILE A 288 4.61 -3.41 -11.69
N ARG A 289 4.06 -2.67 -12.66
CA ARG A 289 4.32 -1.24 -12.80
C ARG A 289 3.96 -0.46 -11.53
N TYR A 290 2.81 -0.74 -10.93
CA TYR A 290 2.38 -0.09 -9.68
C TYR A 290 3.16 -0.55 -8.45
N LEU A 291 3.67 -1.79 -8.41
CA LEU A 291 4.65 -2.22 -7.39
C LEU A 291 5.91 -1.36 -7.45
N HIS A 292 6.43 -1.08 -8.65
CA HIS A 292 7.60 -0.22 -8.80
C HIS A 292 7.32 1.25 -8.43
N LYS A 293 6.14 1.78 -8.78
CA LYS A 293 5.71 3.12 -8.31
C LYS A 293 5.63 3.17 -6.78
N LEU A 294 5.06 2.14 -6.14
CA LEU A 294 4.97 2.06 -4.67
C LEU A 294 6.36 1.95 -4.03
N ARG A 295 7.26 1.14 -4.59
CA ARG A 295 8.67 1.07 -4.16
C ARG A 295 9.31 2.44 -4.21
N ASP A 296 9.14 3.19 -5.29
CA ASP A 296 9.76 4.51 -5.44
C ASP A 296 9.21 5.51 -4.42
N LEU A 297 7.93 5.41 -4.07
CA LEU A 297 7.37 6.13 -2.93
C LEU A 297 8.05 5.73 -1.63
N HIS A 298 8.19 4.44 -1.33
CA HIS A 298 8.87 3.99 -0.11
C HIS A 298 10.31 4.48 -0.02
N LEU A 299 11.06 4.45 -1.11
CA LEU A 299 12.46 4.93 -1.15
C LEU A 299 12.55 6.44 -0.89
N ARG A 300 11.60 7.25 -1.38
CA ARG A 300 11.56 8.69 -1.11
C ARG A 300 11.39 9.02 0.37
N TYR A 301 10.74 8.13 1.13
CA TYR A 301 10.51 8.29 2.57
C TYR A 301 11.37 7.34 3.43
N GLU A 302 12.41 6.74 2.83
CA GLU A 302 13.36 5.83 3.51
C GLU A 302 12.70 4.61 4.19
N ASN A 303 11.52 4.21 3.72
CA ASN A 303 10.80 3.02 4.18
C ASN A 303 11.38 1.75 3.48
N TYR A 304 12.64 1.42 3.75
CA TYR A 304 13.37 0.34 3.04
C TYR A 304 12.73 -1.04 3.25
N THR A 305 12.19 -1.31 4.43
CA THR A 305 11.52 -2.58 4.75
C THR A 305 10.29 -2.80 3.87
N GLU A 306 9.44 -1.79 3.74
CA GLU A 306 8.24 -1.85 2.89
C GLU A 306 8.63 -1.89 1.41
N ALA A 307 9.67 -1.16 0.99
CA ALA A 307 10.21 -1.25 -0.37
C ALA A 307 10.68 -2.67 -0.73
N ALA A 308 11.33 -3.36 0.22
CA ALA A 308 11.77 -4.74 0.08
C ALA A 308 10.58 -5.70 -0.06
N PHE A 309 9.57 -5.60 0.81
CA PHE A 309 8.34 -6.39 0.69
C PHE A 309 7.59 -6.13 -0.61
N THR A 310 7.56 -4.88 -1.06
CA THR A 310 6.95 -4.49 -2.34
C THR A 310 7.65 -5.19 -3.51
N LEU A 311 8.98 -5.15 -3.58
CA LEU A 311 9.72 -5.88 -4.63
C LEU A 311 9.61 -7.40 -4.50
N LEU A 312 9.47 -7.92 -3.27
CA LEU A 312 9.28 -9.35 -3.04
C LEU A 312 7.96 -9.85 -3.66
N LEU A 313 6.91 -9.02 -3.74
CA LEU A 313 5.69 -9.36 -4.48
C LEU A 313 5.96 -9.55 -5.98
N HIS A 314 6.79 -8.72 -6.60
CA HIS A 314 7.20 -8.92 -7.99
C HIS A 314 8.03 -10.20 -8.12
N ALA A 315 9.02 -10.40 -7.24
CA ALA A 315 9.89 -11.57 -7.34
C ALA A 315 9.14 -12.91 -7.13
N LYS A 316 8.01 -12.92 -6.41
CA LYS A 316 7.12 -14.08 -6.27
C LYS A 316 6.39 -14.48 -7.56
N LEU A 317 6.22 -13.55 -8.51
CA LEU A 317 5.63 -13.83 -9.83
C LEU A 317 6.62 -14.51 -10.78
N LEU A 318 7.91 -14.48 -10.44
CA LEU A 318 8.98 -15.05 -11.24
C LEU A 318 9.32 -16.47 -10.81
N LYS A 319 9.72 -17.28 -11.79
CA LYS A 319 10.16 -18.66 -11.61
C LYS A 319 11.69 -18.73 -11.68
N TRP A 320 12.27 -19.73 -11.02
CA TRP A 320 13.66 -20.09 -11.21
C TRP A 320 13.79 -20.93 -12.49
N SER A 321 13.66 -20.27 -13.64
CA SER A 321 13.72 -20.91 -14.96
C SER A 321 14.47 -20.03 -15.95
N ASP A 322 15.05 -20.66 -16.97
CA ASP A 322 15.75 -19.98 -18.07
C ASP A 322 14.78 -19.61 -19.21
N GLU A 323 13.48 -19.65 -18.95
CA GLU A 323 12.45 -19.17 -19.86
C GLU A 323 12.66 -17.67 -20.16
N PRO A 324 12.46 -17.23 -21.41
CA PRO A 324 12.64 -15.84 -21.78
C PRO A 324 11.61 -14.95 -21.07
N PHE A 325 12.09 -13.90 -20.42
CA PHE A 325 11.22 -12.90 -19.81
C PHE A 325 10.78 -11.88 -20.87
N SER A 326 9.52 -11.96 -21.28
CA SER A 326 8.98 -11.19 -22.41
C SER A 326 8.56 -9.76 -22.07
N ALA A 327 8.53 -9.38 -20.79
CA ALA A 327 8.12 -8.04 -20.39
C ALA A 327 9.29 -7.04 -20.52
N GLN A 328 9.16 -6.09 -21.43
CA GLN A 328 10.06 -4.93 -21.54
C GLN A 328 9.84 -3.99 -20.34
N MET A 329 10.45 -4.34 -19.21
CA MET A 329 10.39 -3.56 -17.97
C MET A 329 11.63 -2.65 -17.89
N GLN A 330 11.38 -1.36 -17.65
CA GLN A 330 12.43 -0.35 -17.52
C GLN A 330 13.42 -0.75 -16.40
N GLY A 331 14.71 -0.81 -16.72
CA GLY A 331 15.77 -1.23 -15.78
C GLY A 331 16.09 -2.73 -15.74
N PHE A 332 15.46 -3.54 -16.59
CA PHE A 332 15.80 -4.96 -16.83
C PHE A 332 16.19 -5.24 -18.28
N GLU A 333 16.53 -4.19 -19.05
CA GLU A 333 16.77 -4.25 -20.50
C GLU A 333 17.87 -5.22 -20.93
N THR A 334 18.82 -5.52 -20.03
CA THR A 334 19.94 -6.44 -20.27
C THR A 334 19.72 -7.86 -19.73
N LEU A 335 18.58 -8.14 -19.09
CA LEU A 335 18.30 -9.42 -18.44
C LEU A 335 17.26 -10.18 -19.26
N HIS A 336 17.57 -11.42 -19.64
CA HIS A 336 16.82 -12.14 -20.66
C HIS A 336 15.96 -13.28 -20.11
N THR A 337 16.26 -13.80 -18.91
CA THR A 337 15.53 -14.94 -18.32
C THR A 337 14.83 -14.60 -17.00
N HIS A 338 13.78 -15.37 -16.69
CA HIS A 338 13.08 -15.24 -15.39
C HIS A 338 14.03 -15.40 -14.19
N ARG A 339 14.96 -16.37 -14.26
CA ARG A 339 16.01 -16.60 -13.25
C ARG A 339 16.84 -15.34 -13.01
N GLN A 340 17.39 -14.75 -14.06
CA GLN A 340 18.24 -13.55 -13.98
C GLN A 340 17.52 -12.33 -13.40
N VAL A 341 16.27 -12.10 -13.82
CA VAL A 341 15.44 -11.00 -13.28
C VAL A 341 15.15 -11.24 -11.80
N LYS A 342 14.82 -12.47 -11.41
CA LYS A 342 14.51 -12.82 -10.02
C LYS A 342 15.73 -12.70 -9.11
N GLU A 343 16.89 -13.15 -9.57
CA GLU A 343 18.18 -12.99 -8.86
C GLU A 343 18.52 -11.50 -8.65
N SER A 344 18.40 -10.69 -9.71
CA SER A 344 18.63 -9.23 -9.62
C SER A 344 17.68 -8.56 -8.62
N LEU A 345 16.41 -8.97 -8.60
CA LEU A 345 15.43 -8.50 -7.61
C LEU A 345 15.82 -8.94 -6.20
N TYR A 346 16.20 -10.21 -6.00
CA TYR A 346 16.60 -10.72 -4.68
C TYR A 346 17.80 -9.95 -4.12
N ASN A 347 18.81 -9.69 -4.94
CA ASN A 347 19.97 -8.89 -4.52
C ASN A 347 19.57 -7.47 -4.07
N LYS A 348 18.66 -6.81 -4.79
CA LYS A 348 18.11 -5.49 -4.39
C LYS A 348 17.27 -5.58 -3.11
N ILE A 349 16.45 -6.61 -2.97
CA ILE A 349 15.60 -6.84 -1.79
C ILE A 349 16.48 -7.09 -0.55
N ILE A 350 17.56 -7.86 -0.68
CA ILE A 350 18.52 -8.12 0.40
C ILE A 350 19.19 -6.82 0.86
N ASP A 351 19.61 -5.94 -0.05
CA ASP A 351 20.16 -4.62 0.29
C ASP A 351 19.14 -3.75 1.05
N TYR A 352 17.87 -3.74 0.61
CA TYR A 352 16.81 -3.00 1.30
C TYR A 352 16.51 -3.59 2.68
N PHE A 353 16.50 -4.91 2.84
CA PHE A 353 16.34 -5.53 4.15
C PHE A 353 17.55 -5.29 5.07
N ASP A 354 18.78 -5.18 4.54
CA ASP A 354 19.94 -4.80 5.35
C ASP A 354 19.78 -3.36 5.88
N LYS A 355 19.41 -2.41 5.01
CA LYS A 355 19.13 -1.02 5.38
C LYS A 355 17.97 -0.90 6.39
N GLY A 356 16.91 -1.69 6.20
CA GLY A 356 15.77 -1.77 7.11
C GLY A 356 16.00 -2.66 8.35
N LYS A 357 17.20 -3.24 8.53
CA LYS A 357 17.59 -4.12 9.65
C LYS A 357 16.68 -5.36 9.83
N MET A 358 16.07 -5.82 8.74
CA MET A 358 15.21 -7.01 8.68
C MET A 358 16.01 -8.24 8.23
N TRP A 359 17.10 -8.51 8.95
CA TRP A 359 18.08 -9.54 8.58
C TRP A 359 17.49 -10.95 8.55
N GLU A 360 16.47 -11.25 9.36
CA GLU A 360 15.77 -12.53 9.35
C GLU A 360 15.07 -12.79 8.01
N GLU A 361 14.52 -11.76 7.36
CA GLU A 361 13.93 -11.87 6.01
C GLU A 361 15.01 -11.97 4.94
N ALA A 362 16.07 -11.17 5.05
CA ALA A 362 17.21 -11.22 4.13
C ALA A 362 17.85 -12.62 4.10
N LEU A 363 18.01 -13.26 5.28
CA LEU A 363 18.56 -14.60 5.42
C LEU A 363 17.74 -15.67 4.70
N VAL A 364 16.40 -15.54 4.64
CA VAL A 364 15.55 -16.47 3.89
C VAL A 364 15.91 -16.43 2.40
N LEU A 365 16.04 -15.23 1.84
CA LEU A 365 16.39 -15.04 0.43
C LEU A 365 17.84 -15.47 0.13
N CYS A 366 18.77 -15.17 1.04
CA CYS A 366 20.16 -15.60 0.90
C CYS A 366 20.29 -17.13 0.83
N LYS A 367 19.48 -17.87 1.60
CA LYS A 367 19.46 -19.34 1.57
C LYS A 367 18.88 -19.88 0.28
N GLU A 368 17.83 -19.26 -0.24
CA GLU A 368 17.26 -19.63 -1.54
C GLU A 368 18.26 -19.39 -2.68
N LEU A 369 18.95 -18.24 -2.68
CA LEU A 369 20.03 -17.96 -3.64
C LEU A 369 21.18 -18.97 -3.52
N ALA A 370 21.65 -19.27 -2.30
CA ALA A 370 22.69 -20.26 -2.09
C ALA A 370 22.31 -21.62 -2.68
N GLN A 371 21.05 -22.05 -2.49
CA GLN A 371 20.55 -23.30 -3.07
C GLN A 371 20.55 -23.26 -4.61
N GLN A 372 20.17 -22.13 -5.22
CA GLN A 372 20.22 -21.96 -6.68
C GLN A 372 21.66 -22.00 -7.21
N TYR A 373 22.57 -21.28 -6.56
CA TYR A 373 23.98 -21.22 -6.94
C TYR A 373 24.69 -22.58 -6.79
N GLU A 374 24.37 -23.34 -5.74
CA GLU A 374 24.99 -24.63 -5.49
C GLU A 374 24.44 -25.76 -6.36
N ASN A 375 23.11 -25.85 -6.51
CA ASN A 375 22.44 -27.04 -7.07
C ASN A 375 21.93 -26.87 -8.50
N GLU A 376 21.72 -25.63 -8.97
CA GLU A 376 21.11 -25.39 -10.28
C GLU A 376 22.13 -24.83 -11.28
N ILE A 377 22.85 -23.76 -10.92
CA ILE A 377 23.82 -23.11 -11.83
C ILE A 377 25.29 -23.47 -11.53
N PHE A 378 25.56 -24.10 -10.39
CA PHE A 378 26.89 -24.52 -9.94
C PHE A 378 27.94 -23.38 -9.89
N ASP A 379 27.50 -22.17 -9.56
CA ASP A 379 28.37 -20.99 -9.39
C ASP A 379 28.84 -20.89 -7.94
N TYR A 380 29.96 -21.54 -7.64
CA TYR A 380 30.50 -21.59 -6.28
C TYR A 380 31.17 -20.28 -5.83
N GLU A 381 31.53 -19.38 -6.75
CA GLU A 381 31.99 -18.04 -6.39
C GLU A 381 30.82 -17.25 -5.78
N MET A 382 29.64 -17.32 -6.40
CA MET A 382 28.42 -16.71 -5.87
C MET A 382 27.93 -17.39 -4.58
N VAL A 383 28.10 -18.72 -4.43
CA VAL A 383 27.87 -19.41 -3.14
C VAL A 383 28.75 -18.81 -2.05
N SER A 384 30.05 -18.64 -2.31
CA SER A 384 30.98 -18.05 -1.32
C SER A 384 30.54 -16.65 -0.90
N ALA A 385 30.21 -15.80 -1.87
CA ALA A 385 29.76 -14.43 -1.62
C ALA A 385 28.47 -14.39 -0.78
N ILE A 386 27.45 -15.17 -1.13
CA ILE A 386 26.17 -15.15 -0.40
C ILE A 386 26.31 -15.74 1.01
N LEU A 387 27.18 -16.72 1.23
CA LEU A 387 27.46 -17.26 2.57
C LEU A 387 28.15 -16.24 3.47
N GLN A 388 29.04 -15.40 2.94
CA GLN A 388 29.63 -14.29 3.70
C GLN A 388 28.56 -13.26 4.12
N VAL A 389 27.60 -12.97 3.23
CA VAL A 389 26.45 -12.12 3.55
C VAL A 389 25.58 -12.75 4.66
N GLN A 390 25.31 -14.06 4.59
CA GLN A 390 24.59 -14.76 5.67
C GLN A 390 25.33 -14.66 7.00
N ALA A 391 26.65 -14.89 7.01
CA ALA A 391 27.48 -14.77 8.21
C ALA A 391 27.40 -13.37 8.83
N LYS A 392 27.47 -12.31 7.99
CA LYS A 392 27.28 -10.91 8.41
C LYS A 392 25.92 -10.72 9.09
N PHE A 393 24.84 -11.22 8.51
CA PHE A 393 23.50 -11.08 9.07
C PHE A 393 23.31 -11.82 10.39
N TYR A 394 23.84 -13.04 10.51
CA TYR A 394 23.85 -13.77 11.78
C TYR A 394 24.59 -13.00 12.88
N GLN A 395 25.76 -12.43 12.54
CA GLN A 395 26.52 -11.58 13.45
C GLN A 395 25.74 -10.32 13.86
N ASN A 396 25.12 -9.65 12.89
CA ASN A 396 24.34 -8.44 13.12
C ASN A 396 23.15 -8.67 14.05
N ILE A 397 22.38 -9.75 13.84
CA ILE A 397 21.25 -10.11 14.72
C ILE A 397 21.69 -10.21 16.18
N MET A 398 22.86 -10.82 16.41
CA MET A 398 23.37 -11.07 17.77
C MET A 398 24.02 -9.87 18.44
N THR A 399 24.63 -8.97 17.66
CA THR A 399 25.53 -7.93 18.22
C THR A 399 25.11 -6.50 17.97
N VAL A 400 24.32 -6.24 16.93
CA VAL A 400 23.87 -4.89 16.60
C VAL A 400 22.54 -4.62 17.29
N LEU A 401 22.47 -3.49 18.01
CA LEU A 401 21.25 -3.04 18.67
C LEU A 401 20.21 -2.64 17.61
N ARG A 402 19.01 -3.20 17.73
CA ARG A 402 17.85 -2.86 16.90
C ARG A 402 16.81 -2.13 17.76
N PRO A 403 16.45 -0.88 17.44
CA PRO A 403 15.36 -0.18 18.12
C PRO A 403 14.04 -0.91 17.89
N SER A 404 13.30 -1.17 18.97
CA SER A 404 11.95 -1.74 18.85
C SER A 404 11.00 -0.70 18.26
N PRO A 405 10.21 -1.03 17.22
CA PRO A 405 9.18 -0.14 16.72
C PRO A 405 8.02 -0.08 17.71
N ASP A 406 7.46 1.12 17.90
CA ASP A 406 6.18 1.30 18.57
C ASP A 406 5.02 1.10 17.58
N TYR A 407 3.84 0.78 18.10
CA TYR A 407 2.63 0.60 17.32
C TYR A 407 1.52 1.52 17.83
N PHE A 408 0.80 2.16 16.92
CA PHE A 408 -0.24 3.14 17.23
C PHE A 408 -1.58 2.71 16.63
N ALA A 409 -2.62 2.59 17.45
CA ALA A 409 -3.98 2.48 16.96
C ALA A 409 -4.52 3.87 16.65
N VAL A 410 -5.08 4.03 15.45
CA VAL A 410 -5.68 5.26 14.96
C VAL A 410 -7.12 4.99 14.55
N GLY A 411 -8.07 5.55 15.28
CA GLY A 411 -9.49 5.52 14.95
C GLY A 411 -9.91 6.81 14.24
N TYR A 412 -10.57 6.70 13.10
CA TYR A 412 -11.13 7.83 12.35
C TYR A 412 -12.66 7.79 12.46
N TYR A 413 -13.25 8.71 13.20
CA TYR A 413 -14.68 8.67 13.53
C TYR A 413 -15.42 9.91 13.01
N GLY A 414 -16.69 9.72 12.68
CA GLY A 414 -17.57 10.77 12.12
C GLY A 414 -17.67 10.73 10.60
N LEU A 415 -18.79 11.22 10.07
CA LEU A 415 -19.15 11.19 8.65
C LEU A 415 -18.28 12.13 7.79
N GLY A 416 -17.52 13.03 8.41
CA GLY A 416 -16.61 13.94 7.72
C GLY A 416 -15.41 13.24 7.07
N PHE A 417 -15.10 12.00 7.44
CA PHE A 417 -14.05 11.21 6.78
C PHE A 417 -14.55 10.51 5.49
N PRO A 418 -13.64 10.28 4.52
CA PRO A 418 -13.91 9.38 3.40
C PRO A 418 -14.36 7.99 3.86
N SER A 419 -15.21 7.31 3.10
CA SER A 419 -15.82 6.01 3.46
C SER A 419 -14.80 4.94 3.87
N PHE A 420 -13.59 4.99 3.31
CA PHE A 420 -12.52 4.04 3.59
C PHE A 420 -11.76 4.30 4.90
N LEU A 421 -11.91 5.47 5.52
CA LEU A 421 -11.41 5.79 6.87
C LEU A 421 -12.54 5.84 7.89
N ARG A 422 -13.70 6.34 7.48
CA ARG A 422 -14.86 6.59 8.31
C ARG A 422 -15.22 5.38 9.18
N ASN A 423 -15.25 5.62 10.49
CA ASN A 423 -15.59 4.68 11.54
C ASN A 423 -14.76 3.39 11.53
N LYS A 424 -13.48 3.51 11.14
CA LYS A 424 -12.51 2.40 11.10
C LYS A 424 -11.29 2.70 11.95
N VAL A 425 -10.65 1.64 12.41
CA VAL A 425 -9.39 1.69 13.18
C VAL A 425 -8.27 1.07 12.36
N PHE A 426 -7.11 1.70 12.38
CA PHE A 426 -5.90 1.22 11.71
C PHE A 426 -4.79 1.08 12.75
N ILE A 427 -3.99 0.03 12.64
CA ILE A 427 -2.75 -0.10 13.42
C ILE A 427 -1.60 0.35 12.56
N HIS A 428 -0.86 1.36 13.02
CA HIS A 428 0.33 1.92 12.39
C HIS A 428 1.59 1.42 13.09
N ARG A 429 2.59 0.99 12.32
CA ARG A 429 3.95 0.69 12.76
C ARG A 429 4.78 1.98 12.72
N GLY A 430 5.30 2.41 13.86
CA GLY A 430 6.16 3.59 13.99
C GLY A 430 7.54 3.43 13.31
N ARG A 431 8.17 4.56 12.99
CA ARG A 431 9.57 4.65 12.54
C ARG A 431 10.49 4.35 13.74
N GLU A 432 11.78 4.19 13.45
CA GLU A 432 12.77 4.06 14.52
C GLU A 432 12.68 5.26 15.47
N TYR A 433 12.45 4.97 16.76
CA TYR A 433 12.31 5.96 17.84
C TYR A 433 11.14 6.94 17.70
N GLU A 434 10.20 6.71 16.79
CA GLU A 434 9.00 7.53 16.65
C GLU A 434 8.11 7.36 17.87
N ARG A 435 7.81 8.46 18.56
CA ARG A 435 6.89 8.47 19.69
C ARG A 435 5.48 8.79 19.22
N ARG A 436 4.50 8.37 20.02
CA ARG A 436 3.09 8.61 19.74
C ARG A 436 2.77 10.09 19.57
N GLU A 437 3.37 10.96 20.38
CA GLU A 437 3.10 12.41 20.32
C GLU A 437 3.54 13.01 18.99
N ASP A 438 4.72 12.61 18.49
CA ASP A 438 5.26 13.07 17.22
C ASP A 438 4.41 12.55 16.05
N PHE A 439 4.06 11.26 16.10
CA PHE A 439 3.17 10.63 15.12
C PHE A 439 1.79 11.28 15.09
N GLU A 440 1.19 11.55 16.25
CA GLU A 440 -0.14 12.16 16.38
C GLU A 440 -0.14 13.60 15.84
N LEU A 441 0.93 14.37 16.08
CA LEU A 441 1.10 15.71 15.50
C LEU A 441 1.18 15.65 13.97
N GLN A 442 2.00 14.74 13.42
CA GLN A 442 2.10 14.56 11.97
C GLN A 442 0.75 14.11 11.37
N LEU A 443 0.04 13.22 12.05
CA LEU A 443 -1.28 12.76 11.63
C LEU A 443 -2.30 13.91 11.63
N LEU A 444 -2.38 14.71 12.68
CA LEU A 444 -3.32 15.83 12.75
C LEU A 444 -2.99 16.93 11.72
N SER A 445 -1.71 17.11 11.37
CA SER A 445 -1.33 18.03 10.28
C SER A 445 -1.92 17.65 8.92
N GLN A 446 -2.17 16.35 8.70
CA GLN A 446 -2.79 15.81 7.49
C GLN A 446 -4.32 15.99 7.48
N PHE A 447 -4.91 16.23 8.65
CA PHE A 447 -6.35 16.41 8.84
C PHE A 447 -6.64 17.68 9.64
N PRO A 448 -6.49 18.89 9.05
CA PRO A 448 -6.62 20.14 9.79
C PRO A 448 -7.99 20.35 10.43
N SER A 449 -9.03 19.73 9.87
CA SER A 449 -10.41 19.80 10.36
C SER A 449 -10.73 18.75 11.43
N ALA A 450 -9.79 17.86 11.76
CA ALA A 450 -10.03 16.78 12.71
C ALA A 450 -9.80 17.22 14.16
N GLU A 451 -10.74 16.87 15.02
CA GLU A 451 -10.64 17.05 16.46
C GLU A 451 -9.91 15.86 17.10
N ARG A 452 -8.93 16.15 17.95
CA ARG A 452 -8.22 15.14 18.74
C ARG A 452 -9.07 14.64 19.90
N MET A 453 -9.37 13.35 19.92
CA MET A 453 -10.05 12.71 21.05
C MET A 453 -9.10 12.53 22.24
N LYS A 454 -9.56 12.89 23.43
CA LYS A 454 -8.78 12.77 24.68
C LYS A 454 -8.94 11.41 25.38
N SER A 455 -10.04 10.71 25.09
CA SER A 455 -10.35 9.41 25.68
C SER A 455 -9.93 8.29 24.73
N THR A 456 -9.47 7.18 25.28
CA THR A 456 -9.22 5.91 24.57
C THR A 456 -10.38 4.92 24.70
N ALA A 457 -11.49 5.34 25.30
CA ALA A 457 -12.73 4.57 25.27
C ALA A 457 -13.31 4.52 23.86
N PRO A 458 -14.06 3.46 23.51
CA PRO A 458 -14.82 3.42 22.26
C PRO A 458 -15.67 4.69 22.10
N PRO A 459 -15.74 5.28 20.90
CA PRO A 459 -16.59 6.43 20.66
C PRO A 459 -18.06 6.06 20.86
N THR A 460 -18.86 7.05 21.24
CA THR A 460 -20.30 6.92 21.32
C THR A 460 -20.95 7.07 19.94
N GLU A 461 -22.18 6.58 19.79
CA GLU A 461 -22.91 6.61 18.50
C GLU A 461 -23.12 8.04 17.94
N ASP A 462 -23.19 9.05 18.80
CA ASP A 462 -23.23 10.46 18.41
C ASP A 462 -21.94 10.90 17.71
N ILE A 463 -20.76 10.42 18.14
CA ILE A 463 -19.49 10.69 17.45
C ILE A 463 -19.45 9.96 16.10
N HIS A 464 -19.92 8.71 16.04
CA HIS A 464 -19.97 7.93 14.80
C HIS A 464 -20.86 8.55 13.73
N SER A 465 -21.97 9.16 14.13
CA SER A 465 -22.97 9.78 13.25
C SER A 465 -22.77 11.29 13.04
N SER A 466 -21.88 11.92 13.81
CA SER A 466 -21.56 13.35 13.68
C SER A 466 -20.98 13.67 12.29
N PRO A 467 -21.30 14.84 11.70
CA PRO A 467 -20.69 15.30 10.45
C PRO A 467 -19.20 15.68 10.61
N GLY A 468 -18.71 15.78 11.85
CA GLY A 468 -17.32 16.14 12.16
C GLY A 468 -16.29 15.06 11.80
N GLN A 469 -15.03 15.40 12.03
CA GLN A 469 -13.88 14.49 11.94
C GLN A 469 -13.24 14.37 13.32
N TYR A 470 -13.19 13.16 13.88
CA TYR A 470 -12.60 12.90 15.19
C TYR A 470 -11.51 11.83 15.06
N ILE A 471 -10.32 12.12 15.57
CA ILE A 471 -9.18 11.19 15.54
C ILE A 471 -8.85 10.76 16.96
N GLN A 472 -8.83 9.44 17.16
CA GLN A 472 -8.36 8.80 18.38
C GLN A 472 -7.01 8.14 18.11
N CYS A 473 -5.98 8.43 18.92
CA CYS A 473 -4.65 7.86 18.74
C CYS A 473 -4.01 7.41 20.07
N PHE A 474 -3.63 6.13 20.16
CA PHE A 474 -2.98 5.57 21.35
C PHE A 474 -2.01 4.43 21.01
N THR A 475 -1.02 4.20 21.87
CA THR A 475 -0.01 3.14 21.68
C THR A 475 -0.61 1.78 22.04
N VAL A 476 -0.37 0.78 21.19
CA VAL A 476 -0.76 -0.62 21.40
C VAL A 476 0.46 -1.51 21.50
N GLN A 477 0.34 -2.61 22.24
CA GLN A 477 1.42 -3.57 22.44
C GLN A 477 1.24 -4.77 21.50
N PRO A 478 2.25 -5.10 20.68
CA PRO A 478 2.17 -6.25 19.79
C PRO A 478 2.11 -7.57 20.59
N VAL A 479 1.34 -8.53 20.09
CA VAL A 479 1.22 -9.86 20.69
C VAL A 479 2.14 -10.83 19.96
N LEU A 480 3.11 -11.39 20.69
CA LEU A 480 4.02 -12.40 20.15
C LEU A 480 3.24 -13.65 19.72
N VAL A 481 3.43 -14.04 18.46
CA VAL A 481 3.04 -15.36 17.95
C VAL A 481 4.31 -16.14 17.68
N GLU A 482 4.68 -17.05 18.58
CA GLU A 482 5.91 -17.83 18.43
C GLU A 482 5.90 -18.66 17.14
N PRO A 483 6.92 -18.50 16.27
CA PRO A 483 7.07 -19.35 15.09
C PRO A 483 7.16 -20.83 15.46
N ALA A 484 6.55 -21.69 14.64
CA ALA A 484 6.50 -23.13 14.92
C ALA A 484 7.88 -23.78 15.13
N HIS A 485 8.92 -23.29 14.44
CA HIS A 485 10.28 -23.79 14.54
C HIS A 485 11.04 -23.32 15.80
N ILE A 486 10.55 -22.27 16.48
CA ILE A 486 11.14 -21.74 17.73
C ILE A 486 10.39 -22.24 18.96
N ARG A 487 9.12 -22.62 18.79
CA ARG A 487 8.26 -23.10 19.86
C ARG A 487 8.94 -24.26 20.60
N ASN A 488 8.98 -24.18 21.92
CA ASN A 488 9.62 -25.14 22.84
C ASN A 488 11.15 -25.27 22.74
N GLN A 489 11.83 -24.39 21.99
CA GLN A 489 13.30 -24.34 21.96
C GLN A 489 13.84 -23.30 22.94
N SER A 490 15.05 -23.53 23.45
CA SER A 490 15.77 -22.54 24.24
C SER A 490 16.45 -21.54 23.32
N VAL A 491 15.72 -20.49 22.93
CA VAL A 491 16.22 -19.45 22.02
C VAL A 491 16.74 -18.23 22.80
N PRO A 492 17.89 -17.66 22.42
CA PRO A 492 18.39 -16.40 22.99
C PRO A 492 17.37 -15.27 22.89
N ASP A 493 17.28 -14.44 23.94
CA ASP A 493 16.32 -13.32 24.01
C ASP A 493 16.50 -12.35 22.82
N GLN A 494 17.73 -12.15 22.36
CA GLN A 494 18.07 -11.29 21.21
C GLN A 494 17.35 -11.68 19.91
N ILE A 495 17.11 -12.98 19.70
CA ILE A 495 16.36 -13.49 18.53
C ILE A 495 14.85 -13.36 18.80
N LEU A 496 14.39 -13.68 20.02
CA LEU A 496 12.98 -13.60 20.39
C LEU A 496 12.45 -12.18 20.38
N ASP A 497 13.25 -11.19 20.78
CA ASP A 497 12.88 -9.79 20.85
C ASP A 497 12.47 -9.23 19.48
N PHE A 498 13.08 -9.71 18.39
CA PHE A 498 12.63 -9.39 17.04
C PHE A 498 11.19 -9.85 16.77
N TYR A 499 10.86 -11.11 17.08
CA TYR A 499 9.52 -11.68 16.81
C TYR A 499 8.43 -11.14 17.73
N LYS A 500 8.79 -10.57 18.89
CA LYS A 500 7.83 -9.90 19.78
C LYS A 500 7.20 -8.68 19.13
N VAL A 501 7.96 -8.01 18.26
CA VAL A 501 7.59 -6.71 17.65
C VAL A 501 7.58 -6.75 16.13
N ASN A 502 7.84 -7.90 15.50
CA ASN A 502 7.79 -8.08 14.04
C ASN A 502 7.07 -9.38 13.69
N LYS A 503 6.49 -9.43 12.49
CA LYS A 503 5.62 -10.53 12.00
C LYS A 503 4.36 -10.72 12.85
N VAL A 504 3.90 -9.63 13.45
CA VAL A 504 2.74 -9.60 14.36
C VAL A 504 1.48 -9.20 13.61
N LYS A 505 0.35 -9.78 14.01
CA LYS A 505 -1.00 -9.49 13.46
C LYS A 505 -1.97 -9.02 14.54
N CYS A 506 -1.69 -9.36 15.80
CA CYS A 506 -2.54 -9.03 16.94
C CYS A 506 -1.84 -8.01 17.84
N PHE A 507 -2.61 -7.09 18.38
CA PHE A 507 -2.15 -6.00 19.25
C PHE A 507 -3.09 -5.86 20.43
N THR A 508 -2.58 -5.43 21.58
CA THR A 508 -3.38 -5.24 22.79
C THR A 508 -3.26 -3.83 23.31
N TYR A 509 -4.37 -3.29 23.80
CA TYR A 509 -4.42 -2.06 24.56
C TYR A 509 -5.07 -2.34 25.91
N SER A 510 -4.47 -1.86 26.99
CA SER A 510 -4.97 -2.06 28.35
C SER A 510 -5.35 -0.70 28.94
N ARG A 511 -6.65 -0.45 29.11
CA ARG A 511 -7.19 0.76 29.74
C ARG A 511 -7.55 0.48 31.19
N PRO A 512 -7.01 1.20 32.19
CA PRO A 512 -7.45 1.05 33.57
C PRO A 512 -8.85 1.62 33.74
N ILE A 513 -9.74 0.85 34.38
CA ILE A 513 -11.07 1.28 34.78
C ILE A 513 -11.24 1.05 36.28
N ARG A 514 -11.81 2.00 37.00
CA ARG A 514 -12.09 1.84 38.43
C ARG A 514 -13.53 1.37 38.61
N LYS A 515 -13.70 0.24 39.30
CA LYS A 515 -15.02 -0.27 39.72
C LYS A 515 -15.04 -0.43 41.24
N GLY A 516 -16.13 -0.03 41.88
CA GLY A 516 -16.30 -0.10 43.33
C GLY A 516 -15.82 1.14 44.09
N PRO A 517 -15.87 1.12 45.44
CA PRO A 517 -15.46 2.24 46.28
C PRO A 517 -13.95 2.47 46.16
N LYS A 518 -13.56 3.75 46.03
CA LYS A 518 -12.16 4.15 45.91
C LYS A 518 -11.50 4.08 47.27
N ASP A 519 -10.59 3.13 47.46
CA ASP A 519 -9.67 3.09 48.60
C ASP A 519 -8.52 4.09 48.34
N PRO A 520 -8.40 5.19 49.13
CA PRO A 520 -7.31 6.15 48.99
C PRO A 520 -5.93 5.54 49.28
N ASP A 521 -5.88 4.51 50.14
CA ASP A 521 -4.64 3.85 50.55
C ASP A 521 -4.28 2.69 49.62
N ASN A 522 -5.19 2.18 48.80
CA ASN A 522 -4.93 1.06 47.90
C ASN A 522 -5.67 1.14 46.56
N GLU A 523 -5.10 1.91 45.63
CA GLU A 523 -5.70 2.06 44.30
C GLU A 523 -5.78 0.74 43.50
N PHE A 524 -4.92 -0.23 43.81
CA PHE A 524 -4.89 -1.52 43.11
C PHE A 524 -6.11 -2.39 43.41
N ALA A 525 -6.75 -2.23 44.57
CA ALA A 525 -7.89 -3.06 44.97
C ALA A 525 -9.14 -2.83 44.08
N SER A 526 -9.27 -1.65 43.48
CA SER A 526 -10.41 -1.27 42.62
C SER A 526 -10.01 -1.07 41.16
N MET A 527 -8.76 -1.35 40.80
CA MET A 527 -8.23 -1.14 39.45
C MET A 527 -8.43 -2.38 38.59
N TRP A 528 -9.48 -2.34 37.79
CA TRP A 528 -9.72 -3.30 36.72
C TRP A 528 -9.00 -2.84 35.46
N ILE A 529 -8.71 -3.77 34.56
CA ILE A 529 -8.18 -3.45 33.24
C ILE A 529 -9.18 -3.90 32.18
N GLU A 530 -9.59 -2.98 31.31
CA GLU A 530 -10.23 -3.32 30.06
C GLU A 530 -9.15 -3.54 29.01
N ARG A 531 -8.99 -4.77 28.55
CA ARG A 531 -8.00 -5.14 27.52
C ARG A 531 -8.71 -5.41 26.20
N THR A 532 -8.40 -4.58 25.21
CA THR A 532 -8.88 -4.77 23.84
C THR A 532 -7.76 -5.38 23.00
N THR A 533 -8.08 -6.46 22.30
CA THR A 533 -7.21 -7.10 21.31
C THR A 533 -7.68 -6.71 19.91
N TYR A 534 -6.77 -6.18 19.11
CA TYR A 534 -7.00 -5.78 17.71
C TYR A 534 -6.29 -6.75 16.79
N GLU A 535 -6.98 -7.27 15.77
CA GLU A 535 -6.37 -8.06 14.71
C GLU A 535 -6.36 -7.28 13.40
N THR A 536 -5.19 -7.14 12.77
CA THR A 536 -5.04 -6.46 11.48
C THR A 536 -5.28 -7.41 10.30
N ALA A 537 -5.64 -6.88 9.13
CA ALA A 537 -5.81 -7.69 7.91
C ALA A 537 -4.54 -8.50 7.53
N TYR A 538 -3.37 -7.87 7.66
CA TYR A 538 -2.06 -8.46 7.33
C TYR A 538 -1.08 -8.31 8.50
N LYS A 539 0.04 -9.06 8.45
CA LYS A 539 1.12 -8.95 9.43
C LYS A 539 1.89 -7.66 9.23
N LEU A 540 2.50 -7.14 10.28
CA LEU A 540 3.43 -6.01 10.21
C LEU A 540 4.85 -6.46 10.61
N PRO A 541 5.91 -6.04 9.87
CA PRO A 541 5.88 -5.21 8.66
C PRO A 541 5.45 -5.99 7.40
N ASP A 542 5.05 -5.26 6.36
CA ASP A 542 4.64 -5.76 5.04
C ASP A 542 4.78 -4.62 4.00
N ILE A 543 4.03 -4.61 2.88
CA ILE A 543 4.08 -3.53 1.88
C ILE A 543 3.60 -2.16 2.38
N LEU A 544 2.84 -2.11 3.47
CA LEU A 544 2.43 -0.86 4.12
C LEU A 544 2.78 -0.88 5.59
N ARG A 545 2.92 0.31 6.17
CA ARG A 545 3.16 0.50 7.61
C ARG A 545 1.88 0.52 8.43
N TRP A 546 0.71 0.39 7.81
CA TRP A 546 -0.56 0.38 8.52
C TRP A 546 -1.59 -0.52 7.86
N TYR A 547 -2.43 -1.13 8.68
CA TYR A 547 -3.54 -1.96 8.22
C TYR A 547 -4.80 -1.75 9.05
N GLU A 548 -5.93 -1.92 8.38
CA GLU A 548 -7.24 -1.89 9.01
C GLU A 548 -7.38 -3.05 10.01
N VAL A 549 -8.00 -2.74 11.15
CA VAL A 549 -8.41 -3.74 12.13
C VAL A 549 -9.66 -4.45 11.63
N ILE A 550 -9.58 -5.78 11.50
CA ILE A 550 -10.66 -6.64 11.02
C ILE A 550 -11.47 -7.28 12.15
N SER A 551 -10.88 -7.42 13.34
CA SER A 551 -11.56 -7.95 14.53
C SER A 551 -11.09 -7.22 15.78
N MET A 552 -12.01 -7.07 16.74
CA MET A 552 -11.76 -6.43 18.04
C MET A 552 -12.44 -7.22 19.14
N ASP A 553 -11.65 -7.72 20.08
CA ASP A 553 -12.14 -8.48 21.24
C ASP A 553 -11.77 -7.75 22.53
N THR A 554 -12.77 -7.41 23.34
CA THR A 554 -12.54 -6.71 24.61
C THR A 554 -12.87 -7.62 25.79
N VAL A 555 -11.89 -7.80 26.69
CA VAL A 555 -12.03 -8.55 27.93
C VAL A 555 -11.75 -7.64 29.12
N THR A 556 -12.41 -7.91 30.24
CA THR A 556 -12.19 -7.18 31.48
C THR A 556 -11.45 -8.08 32.47
N LEU A 557 -10.29 -7.62 32.95
CA LEU A 557 -9.44 -8.32 33.90
C LEU A 557 -9.67 -7.79 35.31
N SER A 558 -9.77 -8.70 36.27
CA SER A 558 -9.96 -8.34 37.67
C SER A 558 -8.68 -7.79 38.30
N PRO A 559 -8.78 -7.01 39.39
CA PRO A 559 -7.63 -6.51 40.14
C PRO A 559 -6.60 -7.59 40.51
N VAL A 560 -7.07 -8.79 40.87
CA VAL A 560 -6.20 -9.93 41.21
C VAL A 560 -5.48 -10.46 39.97
N GLU A 561 -6.17 -10.59 38.83
CA GLU A 561 -5.54 -11.02 37.58
C GLU A 561 -4.47 -10.04 37.13
N VAL A 562 -4.74 -8.73 37.24
CA VAL A 562 -3.78 -7.66 36.93
C VAL A 562 -2.56 -7.73 37.85
N ALA A 563 -2.76 -8.01 39.13
CA ALA A 563 -1.66 -8.21 40.08
C ALA A 563 -0.79 -9.44 39.73
N VAL A 564 -1.42 -10.55 39.33
CA VAL A 564 -0.72 -11.75 38.84
C VAL A 564 0.14 -11.42 37.62
N GLU A 565 -0.42 -10.78 36.59
CA GLU A 565 0.31 -10.39 35.38
C GLU A 565 1.47 -9.43 35.71
N THR A 566 1.23 -8.46 36.60
CA THR A 566 2.26 -7.50 37.03
C THR A 566 3.43 -8.20 37.72
N MET A 567 3.13 -9.15 38.61
CA MET A 567 4.16 -9.91 39.32
C MET A 567 4.93 -10.85 38.37
N GLN A 568 4.24 -11.52 37.44
CA GLN A 568 4.87 -12.34 36.41
C GLN A 568 5.82 -11.53 35.54
N SER A 569 5.34 -10.41 35.00
CA SER A 569 6.15 -9.51 34.16
C SER A 569 7.37 -8.98 34.91
N THR A 570 7.23 -8.65 36.19
CA THR A 570 8.33 -8.18 37.03
C THR A 570 9.37 -9.28 37.26
N ASN A 571 8.95 -10.51 37.55
CA ASN A 571 9.84 -11.66 37.72
C ASN A 571 10.59 -11.99 36.43
N GLU A 572 9.92 -11.94 35.28
CA GLU A 572 10.55 -12.13 33.98
C GLU A 572 11.58 -11.04 33.67
N LYS A 573 11.30 -9.78 34.03
CA LYS A 573 12.26 -8.67 33.89
C LYS A 573 13.51 -8.91 34.73
N ILE A 574 13.37 -9.34 36.00
CA ILE A 574 14.52 -9.70 36.85
C ILE A 574 15.33 -10.81 36.17
N ALA A 575 14.69 -11.92 35.81
CA ALA A 575 15.36 -13.07 35.20
C ALA A 575 16.07 -12.69 33.87
N ARG A 576 15.49 -11.78 33.08
CA ARG A 576 16.11 -11.28 31.85
C ARG A 576 17.35 -10.44 32.14
N VAL A 577 17.28 -9.47 33.05
CA VAL A 577 18.40 -8.61 33.42
C VAL A 577 19.56 -9.43 33.98
N VAL A 578 19.27 -10.41 34.85
CA VAL A 578 20.29 -11.32 35.39
C VAL A 578 20.98 -12.12 34.28
N ARG A 579 20.20 -12.71 33.35
CA ARG A 579 20.76 -13.43 32.19
C ARG A 579 21.62 -12.54 31.29
N GLN A 580 21.16 -11.31 31.01
CA GLN A 580 21.91 -10.35 30.18
C GLN A 580 23.25 -9.99 30.81
N HIS A 581 23.25 -9.63 32.09
CA HIS A 581 24.49 -9.33 32.79
C HIS A 581 25.40 -10.57 32.87
N ARG A 582 24.88 -11.77 33.14
CA ARG A 582 25.71 -13.00 33.08
C ARG A 582 26.35 -13.23 31.72
N GLY A 583 25.64 -12.94 30.63
CA GLY A 583 26.15 -13.07 29.26
C GLY A 583 27.15 -11.98 28.86
N ASP A 584 27.01 -10.76 29.37
CA ASP A 584 27.91 -9.65 29.09
C ASP A 584 28.31 -8.87 30.36
N ALA A 585 29.59 -9.01 30.71
CA ALA A 585 30.20 -8.33 31.86
C ALA A 585 30.34 -6.81 31.70
N ARG A 586 30.26 -6.30 30.46
CA ARG A 586 30.52 -4.88 30.14
C ARG A 586 29.29 -3.98 30.31
N LEU A 587 28.11 -4.58 30.47
CA LEU A 587 26.86 -3.84 30.62
C LEU A 587 26.89 -2.96 31.89
N PRO A 588 26.49 -1.67 31.78
CA PRO A 588 26.39 -0.78 32.94
C PRO A 588 25.46 -1.34 34.01
N VAL A 589 25.86 -1.28 35.28
CA VAL A 589 25.09 -1.87 36.40
C VAL A 589 23.85 -1.05 36.76
N SER A 590 23.82 0.25 36.41
CA SER A 590 22.76 1.19 36.81
C SER A 590 21.31 0.74 36.53
N PRO A 591 20.95 0.20 35.34
CA PRO A 591 19.59 -0.30 35.09
C PRO A 591 19.22 -1.47 36.02
N MET A 592 20.17 -2.34 36.34
CA MET A 592 19.98 -3.44 37.28
C MET A 592 19.85 -2.91 38.72
N SER A 593 20.66 -1.93 39.12
CA SER A 593 20.55 -1.24 40.40
C SER A 593 19.15 -0.65 40.61
N MET A 594 18.62 0.05 39.59
CA MET A 594 17.31 0.69 39.65
C MET A 594 16.17 -0.33 39.71
N LEU A 595 16.22 -1.40 38.90
CA LEU A 595 15.21 -2.45 38.90
C LEU A 595 15.17 -3.20 40.23
N LEU A 596 16.32 -3.68 40.71
CA LEU A 596 16.40 -4.46 41.95
C LEU A 596 15.95 -3.62 43.15
N ASN A 597 16.45 -2.38 43.27
CA ASN A 597 16.08 -1.50 44.37
C ASN A 597 14.60 -1.13 44.35
N GLY A 598 14.03 -0.85 43.16
CA GLY A 598 12.61 -0.50 43.05
C GLY A 598 11.66 -1.61 43.50
N ILE A 599 12.12 -2.86 43.49
CA ILE A 599 11.35 -4.03 43.94
C ILE A 599 11.61 -4.32 45.42
N VAL A 600 12.88 -4.29 45.83
CA VAL A 600 13.31 -4.61 47.20
C VAL A 600 12.89 -3.52 48.20
N ASP A 601 12.99 -2.26 47.80
CA ASP A 601 12.66 -1.08 48.61
C ASP A 601 11.58 -0.22 47.92
N ALA A 602 10.38 -0.79 47.81
CA ALA A 602 9.24 -0.20 47.12
C ALA A 602 8.57 0.96 47.89
N ALA A 603 9.36 1.97 48.28
CA ALA A 603 8.94 3.08 49.15
C ALA A 603 7.81 3.97 48.59
N VAL A 604 7.68 4.06 47.25
CA VAL A 604 6.70 4.94 46.59
C VAL A 604 5.37 4.21 46.30
N MET A 605 5.43 3.07 45.61
CA MET A 605 4.22 2.35 45.16
C MET A 605 3.72 1.29 46.17
N GLY A 606 4.48 1.03 47.25
CA GLY A 606 4.10 0.11 48.32
C GLY A 606 4.29 -1.38 48.02
N GLY A 607 4.75 -1.73 46.82
CA GLY A 607 5.12 -3.10 46.43
C GLY A 607 4.00 -4.14 46.58
N PHE A 608 4.38 -5.41 46.74
CA PHE A 608 3.41 -6.51 46.90
C PHE A 608 2.59 -6.40 48.20
N ALA A 609 3.01 -5.60 49.19
CA ALA A 609 2.24 -5.39 50.41
C ALA A 609 0.87 -4.75 50.14
N LYS A 610 0.71 -4.02 49.03
CA LYS A 610 -0.60 -3.54 48.56
C LYS A 610 -1.49 -4.68 48.09
N TYR A 611 -0.93 -5.71 47.44
CA TYR A 611 -1.67 -6.92 47.07
C TYR A 611 -2.06 -7.74 48.29
N GLU A 612 -1.19 -7.84 49.30
CA GLU A 612 -1.51 -8.53 50.57
C GLU A 612 -2.73 -7.90 51.25
N LYS A 613 -2.73 -6.57 51.38
CA LYS A 613 -3.81 -5.82 52.03
C LYS A 613 -5.11 -5.83 51.23
N ALA A 614 -5.04 -5.95 49.90
CA ALA A 614 -6.22 -5.97 49.04
C ALA A 614 -6.86 -7.36 48.96
N PHE A 615 -6.07 -8.39 48.68
CA PHE A 615 -6.57 -9.67 48.16
C PHE A 615 -6.37 -10.84 49.12
N PHE A 616 -5.48 -10.73 50.10
CA PHE A 616 -5.13 -11.84 51.00
C PHE A 616 -5.88 -11.77 52.34
N THR A 617 -6.88 -10.90 52.46
CA THR A 617 -7.75 -10.85 53.63
C THR A 617 -8.76 -12.01 53.62
N GLU A 618 -9.14 -12.49 54.79
CA GLU A 618 -10.16 -13.55 54.91
C GLU A 618 -11.51 -13.09 54.33
N GLU A 619 -11.83 -11.81 54.48
CA GLU A 619 -13.03 -11.18 53.92
C GLU A 619 -13.04 -11.26 52.39
N TYR A 620 -11.96 -10.82 51.73
CA TYR A 620 -11.87 -10.86 50.26
C TYR A 620 -11.97 -12.29 49.72
N MET A 621 -11.28 -13.24 50.34
CA MET A 621 -11.29 -14.65 49.94
C MET A 621 -12.64 -15.33 50.15
N ARG A 622 -13.43 -14.90 51.15
CA ARG A 622 -14.79 -15.37 51.37
C ARG A 622 -15.75 -14.80 50.33
N ASP A 623 -15.56 -13.53 49.97
CA ASP A 623 -16.47 -12.82 49.08
C ASP A 623 -16.19 -13.13 47.58
N HIS A 624 -14.98 -13.61 47.24
CA HIS A 624 -14.56 -13.97 45.87
C HIS A 624 -13.96 -15.40 45.79
N PRO A 625 -14.74 -16.46 46.07
CA PRO A 625 -14.23 -17.83 46.10
C PRO A 625 -13.66 -18.32 44.76
N GLU A 626 -14.16 -17.79 43.64
CA GLU A 626 -13.70 -18.09 42.28
C GLU A 626 -12.26 -17.61 42.00
N GLU A 627 -11.80 -16.55 42.68
CA GLU A 627 -10.46 -15.98 42.47
C GLU A 627 -9.38 -16.66 43.31
N LYS A 628 -9.76 -17.60 44.20
CA LYS A 628 -8.84 -18.30 45.11
C LYS A 628 -7.64 -18.92 44.39
N GLY A 629 -7.85 -19.49 43.20
CA GLY A 629 -6.78 -20.05 42.39
C GLY A 629 -5.74 -19.00 41.95
N ARG A 630 -6.19 -17.79 41.56
CA ARG A 630 -5.32 -16.69 41.17
C ARG A 630 -4.61 -16.06 42.36
N ILE A 631 -5.26 -16.00 43.53
CA ILE A 631 -4.64 -15.57 44.78
C ILE A 631 -3.48 -16.49 45.14
N LEU A 632 -3.68 -17.81 45.10
CA LEU A 632 -2.60 -18.79 45.35
C LEU A 632 -1.46 -18.65 44.33
N GLN A 633 -1.79 -18.40 43.06
CA GLN A 633 -0.78 -18.13 42.03
C GLN A 633 0.02 -16.86 42.32
N LEU A 634 -0.64 -15.77 42.77
CA LEU A 634 0.03 -14.53 43.15
C LEU A 634 0.99 -14.73 44.33
N GLN A 635 0.55 -15.47 45.36
CA GLN A 635 1.40 -15.86 46.49
C GLN A 635 2.63 -16.65 46.04
N ASP A 636 2.45 -17.61 45.14
CA ASP A 636 3.55 -18.40 44.59
C ASP A 636 4.55 -17.53 43.80
N LEU A 637 4.06 -16.58 43.02
CA LEU A 637 4.90 -15.65 42.27
C LEU A 637 5.70 -14.71 43.17
N ILE A 638 5.12 -14.26 44.29
CA ILE A 638 5.85 -13.49 45.32
C ILE A 638 6.97 -14.35 45.91
N ALA A 639 6.69 -15.62 46.24
CA ALA A 639 7.70 -16.53 46.75
C ALA A 639 8.83 -16.81 45.72
N TRP A 640 8.48 -16.97 44.43
CA TRP A 640 9.45 -17.17 43.34
C TRP A 640 10.28 -15.93 43.00
N GLN A 641 9.80 -14.73 43.34
CA GLN A 641 10.57 -13.50 43.14
C GLN A 641 11.84 -13.47 44.01
N ILE A 642 11.80 -14.05 45.21
CA ILE A 642 12.92 -14.04 46.16
C ILE A 642 14.20 -14.66 45.62
N PRO A 643 14.22 -15.91 45.11
CA PRO A 643 15.46 -16.48 44.59
C PRO A 643 15.95 -15.77 43.31
N LEU A 644 15.05 -15.18 42.50
CA LEU A 644 15.44 -14.35 41.35
C LEU A 644 16.14 -13.06 41.79
N LEU A 645 15.60 -12.40 42.81
CA LEU A 645 16.24 -11.23 43.43
C LEU A 645 17.57 -11.60 44.08
N ALA A 646 17.67 -12.75 44.74
CA ALA A 646 18.93 -13.22 45.33
C ALA A 646 20.05 -13.32 44.28
N GLU A 647 19.76 -13.99 43.15
CA GLU A 647 20.71 -14.13 42.04
C GLU A 647 21.10 -12.76 41.45
N GLY A 648 20.13 -11.85 41.32
CA GLY A 648 20.38 -10.50 40.83
C GLY A 648 21.22 -9.65 41.78
N ILE A 649 20.92 -9.68 43.08
CA ILE A 649 21.65 -8.91 44.09
C ILE A 649 23.08 -9.45 44.25
N GLU A 650 23.27 -10.77 44.24
CA GLU A 650 24.61 -11.37 44.26
C GLU A 650 25.44 -10.90 43.05
N LEU A 651 24.85 -10.96 41.86
CA LEU A 651 25.50 -10.47 40.63
C LEU A 651 25.77 -8.96 40.68
N HIS A 652 24.89 -8.18 41.32
CA HIS A 652 25.07 -6.75 41.52
C HIS A 652 26.29 -6.48 42.39
N GLY A 653 26.42 -7.19 43.52
CA GLY A 653 27.53 -7.04 44.46
C GLY A 653 28.89 -7.31 43.83
N GLN A 654 28.95 -8.28 42.91
CA GLN A 654 30.16 -8.59 42.15
C GLN A 654 30.59 -7.49 41.17
N ARG A 655 29.68 -6.59 40.77
CA ARG A 655 29.90 -5.63 39.67
C ARG A 655 29.79 -4.16 40.05
N VAL A 656 29.22 -3.87 41.21
CA VAL A 656 29.01 -2.50 41.68
C VAL A 656 30.35 -1.78 41.91
N THR A 657 30.42 -0.50 41.54
CA THR A 657 31.58 0.36 41.83
C THR A 657 31.67 0.64 43.33
N GLU A 658 32.87 1.01 43.81
CA GLU A 658 33.06 1.36 45.24
C GLU A 658 32.12 2.50 45.69
N ASP A 659 31.86 3.48 44.82
CA ASP A 659 30.96 4.61 45.11
C ASP A 659 29.51 4.16 45.39
N LEU A 660 29.05 3.11 44.70
CA LEU A 660 27.70 2.54 44.86
C LEU A 660 27.65 1.38 45.87
N ARG A 661 28.76 1.07 46.54
CA ARG A 661 28.81 -0.03 47.52
C ARG A 661 27.93 0.21 48.76
N PRO A 662 27.85 1.43 49.35
CA PRO A 662 26.90 1.69 50.43
C PRO A 662 25.44 1.49 50.00
N PHE A 663 25.12 1.85 48.76
CA PHE A 663 23.81 1.62 48.18
C PHE A 663 23.50 0.12 48.02
N HIS A 664 24.47 -0.67 47.58
CA HIS A 664 24.33 -2.12 47.50
C HIS A 664 24.13 -2.76 48.88
N GLN A 665 24.90 -2.36 49.90
CA GLN A 665 24.73 -2.87 51.27
C GLN A 665 23.32 -2.61 51.81
N ARG A 666 22.79 -1.39 51.56
CA ARG A 666 21.41 -1.08 51.91
C ARG A 666 20.40 -1.98 51.20
N MET A 667 20.63 -2.26 49.92
CA MET A 667 19.78 -3.18 49.14
C MET A 667 19.82 -4.61 49.70
N GLU A 668 20.99 -5.11 50.12
CA GLU A 668 21.15 -6.42 50.76
C GLU A 668 20.44 -6.49 52.12
N GLU A 669 20.50 -5.44 52.93
CA GLU A 669 19.77 -5.34 54.19
C GLU A 669 18.25 -5.40 53.97
N CYS A 670 17.73 -4.56 53.06
CA CYS A 670 16.31 -4.56 52.72
C CYS A 670 15.88 -5.91 52.14
N PHE A 671 16.70 -6.53 51.29
CA PHE A 671 16.43 -7.85 50.74
C PHE A 671 16.41 -8.93 51.81
N SER A 672 17.31 -8.88 52.80
CA SER A 672 17.34 -9.84 53.90
C SER A 672 16.06 -9.79 54.73
N GLN A 673 15.56 -8.58 55.01
CA GLN A 673 14.28 -8.38 55.70
C GLN A 673 13.10 -8.87 54.85
N LEU A 674 13.09 -8.51 53.56
CA LEU A 674 12.07 -8.92 52.61
C LEU A 674 12.00 -10.45 52.47
N ARG A 675 13.16 -11.10 52.27
CA ARG A 675 13.31 -12.55 52.16
C ARG A 675 12.78 -13.25 53.41
N SER A 676 13.17 -12.80 54.60
CA SER A 676 12.69 -13.38 55.86
C SER A 676 11.16 -13.28 55.99
N LYS A 677 10.57 -12.14 55.61
CA LYS A 677 9.11 -11.95 55.61
C LYS A 677 8.41 -12.91 54.64
N VAL A 678 8.87 -12.95 53.39
CA VAL A 678 8.24 -13.74 52.32
C VAL A 678 8.40 -15.24 52.55
N GLU A 679 9.60 -15.72 52.93
CA GLU A 679 9.83 -17.14 53.22
C GLU A 679 9.00 -17.62 54.41
N LYS A 680 8.80 -16.77 55.43
CA LYS A 680 7.94 -17.08 56.59
C LYS A 680 6.46 -17.19 56.21
N GLN A 681 5.97 -16.35 55.31
CA GLN A 681 4.55 -16.28 54.94
C GLN A 681 4.16 -17.24 53.81
N TYR A 682 5.00 -17.35 52.77
CA TYR A 682 4.67 -18.05 51.52
C TYR A 682 5.58 -19.27 51.24
N GLY A 683 6.55 -19.53 52.13
CA GLY A 683 7.48 -20.64 52.02
C GLY A 683 8.69 -20.34 51.14
N MET A 684 9.69 -21.22 51.21
CA MET A 684 10.94 -21.09 50.47
C MET A 684 10.80 -21.66 49.05
N ARG A 685 11.38 -20.96 48.06
CA ARG A 685 11.56 -21.44 46.69
C ARG A 685 13.05 -21.55 46.37
N GLN A 686 13.42 -22.54 45.56
CA GLN A 686 14.78 -22.72 45.05
C GLN A 686 14.75 -22.78 43.54
N LEU A 687 15.67 -22.06 42.89
CA LEU A 687 15.86 -22.17 41.45
C LEU A 687 16.39 -23.57 41.12
N PRO A 688 15.88 -24.23 40.06
CA PRO A 688 16.45 -25.50 39.62
C PRO A 688 17.93 -25.31 39.25
N GLY A 689 18.79 -26.21 39.72
CA GLY A 689 20.23 -26.21 39.41
C GLY A 689 20.48 -26.19 37.91
N THR A 690 21.64 -25.68 37.51
CA THR A 690 22.10 -25.30 36.15
C THR A 690 22.16 -26.42 35.09
N GLY A 691 21.29 -27.44 35.15
CA GLY A 691 21.28 -28.57 34.23
C GLY A 691 19.93 -29.27 33.98
N GLY A 692 18.78 -28.68 34.35
CA GLY A 692 17.47 -29.32 34.15
C GLY A 692 16.37 -28.32 33.76
N GLY A 693 15.57 -28.69 32.76
CA GLY A 693 14.53 -27.84 32.16
C GLY A 693 13.55 -27.18 33.14
N ARG A 694 12.96 -26.07 32.68
CA ARG A 694 12.05 -25.18 33.42
C ARG A 694 11.01 -25.95 34.27
N PRO A 695 10.65 -25.47 35.48
CA PRO A 695 9.55 -26.04 36.24
C PRO A 695 8.25 -26.00 35.42
N ARG A 696 7.40 -27.03 35.52
CA ARG A 696 6.10 -27.09 34.84
C ARG A 696 5.18 -25.90 35.15
N SER A 697 5.35 -25.21 36.29
CA SER A 697 4.61 -23.97 36.61
C SER A 697 5.05 -22.76 35.78
N MET A 698 6.27 -22.78 35.23
CA MET A 698 6.78 -21.76 34.30
C MET A 698 6.49 -22.07 32.81
N MET A 699 6.02 -23.28 32.48
CA MET A 699 5.73 -23.67 31.10
C MET A 699 4.31 -23.32 30.61
N THR A 700 3.40 -22.95 31.51
CA THR A 700 2.05 -22.50 31.15
C THR A 700 1.98 -21.03 30.70
N LEU A 701 3.11 -20.31 30.66
CA LEU A 701 3.19 -18.85 30.46
C LEU A 701 3.01 -18.34 29.01
N TYR A 702 2.70 -19.20 28.03
CA TYR A 702 2.36 -18.79 26.67
C TYR A 702 1.02 -19.37 26.19
N LYS A 703 0.00 -19.28 27.03
CA LYS A 703 -1.37 -19.31 26.54
C LYS A 703 -2.05 -18.00 26.92
N PRO A 704 -2.39 -17.11 25.96
CA PRO A 704 -3.60 -16.33 26.17
C PRO A 704 -4.70 -17.35 26.48
N LEU A 705 -5.52 -17.07 27.50
CA LEU A 705 -6.76 -17.79 27.72
C LEU A 705 -7.43 -17.93 26.36
N SER A 706 -7.61 -19.17 25.88
CA SER A 706 -8.41 -19.43 24.69
C SER A 706 -9.75 -18.74 24.89
N PRO A 707 -10.35 -18.12 23.87
CA PRO A 707 -11.78 -17.84 23.91
C PRO A 707 -12.44 -19.20 24.19
N VAL A 708 -13.22 -19.27 25.26
CA VAL A 708 -14.11 -20.40 25.49
C VAL A 708 -14.95 -20.54 24.22
N SER A 709 -14.88 -21.72 23.60
CA SER A 709 -15.66 -22.09 22.43
C SER A 709 -17.16 -21.83 22.61
#